data_AF-A0A2E3Q5X0-F1
#
_entry.id   AF-A0A2E3Q5X0-F1
#
_cell.length_a   1.000
_cell.length_b   1.000
_cell.length_c   1.000
_cell.angle_alpha   90.00
_cell.angle_beta   90.00
_cell.angle_gamma   90.00
#
_symmetry.space_group_name_H-M   'P 1'
#
loop_
_entity.id
_entity.type
_entity.pdbx_description
1 polymer ?
#
loop_
_entity_poly.entity_id
_entity_poly.type
_entity_poly.pdbx_seq_one_letter_code
_entity_poly.pdbx_strand_id
1 'polypeptide(L)'
;MSPRQALVSLLATVGMGLPSAAMAATVKVGSSSSADYADVDAAIAAATPGEDLTVVLEAGDYSTANINRAGKTDFKLVGFGNASLAGIRVTHADAEVSVSRVDIGADGIQVFQGDLVLEALAIEPTPARPVAGPALQVGTGATVRANQVVVSHWYGAEAPVVLQPGSTAELQTFGIFASQGSRAGAIWSQDATLSATTVYAIDTTSSSGTGALELDGGTAMLADCDFDTVRGVVAGGIRVLNEASLVGYDLVFMDNSARSGAAIRLESGDIRLVRTFARGGAADQGGVLWMDGGTADVRNADWSNNRAIKSGGTVYQSGGTLEVAYATWTEAVAAQGAGLYSRGGSTALSGVLLTHTEGSAITVEATGTVDFSDGLLWGIGSNTTIEGTVNYEVNEAYRDPAFINAQLDDFALTLDSPALDLGIGGELDPDGSASDAGMYGGPDAWPLADSDGDGFVYGRDCDDTRNDVHEGAVDVFYDGIDANCDGSSDYDQDGDGFDAASFSGADCDDTDAGVNPDASESGGDGIDANCDGFDHADADRDGWPADLDCDDNASDVHPGAEDAWYDGVDADCAGNDDFDQDGDGHRAESAGGDDCNDTNARQYPGYPDTPEDGIDQDCDGRDPQKQAEQEDEVTTLSPAYEAETPSEASPTLSAQSTGGCSTIDRSASGAWSLLLLGLVGLVGRRR
;
A
#
# COMPACT_ATOMS: atom_id res chain seq x y z
N MET A 1 -12.83 -4.43 3.21
CA MET A 1 -13.73 -3.69 4.16
C MET A 1 -13.65 -4.36 5.52
N SER A 2 -13.85 -3.66 6.64
CA SER A 2 -13.92 -4.35 7.94
C SER A 2 -15.22 -5.17 8.09
N PRO A 3 -15.23 -6.29 8.84
CA PRO A 3 -16.43 -7.12 9.09
C PRO A 3 -17.69 -6.36 9.53
N ARG A 4 -17.50 -5.31 10.35
CA ARG A 4 -18.59 -4.46 10.83
C ARG A 4 -19.19 -3.58 9.73
N GLN A 5 -18.39 -3.15 8.75
CA GLN A 5 -18.89 -2.35 7.63
C GLN A 5 -19.65 -3.21 6.61
N ALA A 6 -19.21 -4.46 6.37
CA ALA A 6 -19.93 -5.42 5.54
C ALA A 6 -21.32 -5.72 6.12
N LEU A 7 -21.40 -6.04 7.42
CA LEU A 7 -22.66 -6.26 8.11
C LEU A 7 -23.57 -5.02 8.10
N VAL A 8 -23.03 -3.82 8.34
CA VAL A 8 -23.82 -2.57 8.35
C VAL A 8 -24.32 -2.20 6.95
N SER A 9 -23.51 -2.39 5.90
CA SER A 9 -23.90 -2.15 4.51
C SER A 9 -24.99 -3.13 4.05
N LEU A 10 -24.82 -4.41 4.39
CA LEU A 10 -25.79 -5.46 4.08
C LEU A 10 -27.13 -5.21 4.78
N LEU A 11 -27.10 -4.91 6.08
CA LEU A 11 -28.29 -4.55 6.87
C LEU A 11 -28.97 -3.26 6.38
N ALA A 12 -28.22 -2.30 5.83
CA ALA A 12 -28.79 -1.09 5.24
C ALA A 12 -29.54 -1.36 3.92
N THR A 13 -29.15 -2.39 3.18
CA THR A 13 -29.71 -2.69 1.84
C THR A 13 -31.03 -3.49 1.92
N VAL A 14 -31.26 -4.24 3.00
CA VAL A 14 -32.54 -4.89 3.34
C VAL A 14 -33.71 -3.87 3.48
N GLY A 15 -33.42 -2.57 3.48
CA GLY A 15 -34.38 -1.49 3.78
C GLY A 15 -35.27 -0.92 2.66
N MET A 16 -35.14 -1.24 1.35
CA MET A 16 -35.80 -0.44 0.28
C MET A 16 -36.58 -1.22 -0.80
N GLY A 17 -37.82 -0.74 -1.06
CA GLY A 17 -38.59 -0.96 -2.30
C GLY A 17 -39.64 -2.08 -2.32
N LEU A 18 -40.91 -1.75 -2.52
CA LEU A 18 -41.99 -2.71 -2.81
C LEU A 18 -41.82 -3.27 -4.25
N PRO A 19 -42.02 -4.58 -4.50
CA PRO A 19 -42.10 -5.09 -5.85
C PRO A 19 -43.33 -4.49 -6.58
N SER A 20 -43.12 -4.03 -7.81
CA SER A 20 -44.20 -3.60 -8.70
C SER A 20 -44.48 -4.67 -9.76
N ALA A 21 -45.73 -5.15 -9.78
CA ALA A 21 -46.38 -6.13 -10.69
C ALA A 21 -46.20 -7.62 -10.28
N ALA A 22 -47.13 -8.55 -10.53
CA ALA A 22 -48.39 -8.56 -11.31
C ALA A 22 -49.51 -9.30 -10.53
N MET A 23 -50.72 -9.43 -11.11
CA MET A 23 -51.98 -9.92 -10.51
C MET A 23 -51.87 -10.87 -9.27
N ALA A 24 -51.74 -10.30 -8.07
CA ALA A 24 -51.71 -11.04 -6.82
C ALA A 24 -52.95 -10.73 -5.97
N ALA A 25 -53.58 -11.76 -5.41
CA ALA A 25 -54.58 -11.58 -4.36
C ALA A 25 -53.84 -11.29 -3.05
N THR A 26 -53.87 -10.03 -2.58
CA THR A 26 -53.24 -9.64 -1.32
C THR A 26 -54.13 -10.02 -0.14
N VAL A 27 -53.61 -10.84 0.78
CA VAL A 27 -54.25 -11.11 2.08
C VAL A 27 -53.44 -10.45 3.19
N LYS A 28 -54.08 -9.55 3.96
CA LYS A 28 -53.47 -8.88 5.11
C LYS A 28 -53.80 -9.63 6.40
N VAL A 29 -52.78 -9.94 7.20
CA VAL A 29 -52.92 -10.59 8.50
C VAL A 29 -52.64 -9.57 9.62
N GLY A 30 -53.63 -9.35 10.50
CA GLY A 30 -53.60 -8.30 11.52
C GLY A 30 -52.82 -8.63 12.80
N SER A 31 -52.51 -7.61 13.60
CA SER A 31 -51.66 -7.64 14.80
C SER A 31 -52.25 -8.32 16.07
N SER A 32 -53.15 -9.31 15.97
CA SER A 32 -53.87 -9.79 17.15
C SER A 32 -52.92 -10.46 18.17
N SER A 33 -52.83 -9.89 19.38
CA SER A 33 -51.92 -10.30 20.46
C SER A 33 -52.32 -11.58 21.18
N SER A 34 -53.31 -12.31 20.65
CA SER A 34 -53.55 -13.71 20.98
C SER A 34 -53.17 -14.51 19.74
N ALA A 35 -52.23 -15.43 19.90
CA ALA A 35 -51.72 -16.37 18.91
C ALA A 35 -52.82 -17.10 18.08
N ASP A 36 -53.51 -16.38 17.20
CA ASP A 36 -54.51 -16.87 16.25
C ASP A 36 -53.97 -16.63 14.85
N TYR A 37 -53.27 -17.66 14.34
CA TYR A 37 -52.67 -17.68 13.00
C TYR A 37 -53.61 -18.30 11.98
N ALA A 38 -54.89 -18.50 12.33
CA ALA A 38 -55.89 -19.04 11.42
C ALA A 38 -56.01 -18.20 10.15
N ASP A 39 -55.70 -16.90 10.18
CA ASP A 39 -55.70 -16.05 9.00
C ASP A 39 -54.51 -16.33 8.06
N VAL A 40 -53.32 -16.65 8.59
CA VAL A 40 -52.17 -17.10 7.78
C VAL A 40 -52.47 -18.47 7.19
N ASP A 41 -52.93 -19.40 8.03
CA ASP A 41 -53.27 -20.76 7.61
C ASP A 41 -54.45 -20.78 6.63
N ALA A 42 -55.46 -19.92 6.82
CA ALA A 42 -56.60 -19.79 5.91
C ALA A 42 -56.23 -19.10 4.61
N ALA A 43 -55.37 -18.08 4.63
CA ALA A 43 -54.83 -17.48 3.41
C ALA A 43 -54.12 -18.54 2.57
N ILE A 44 -53.28 -19.36 3.22
CA ILE A 44 -52.56 -20.47 2.59
C ILE A 44 -53.54 -21.55 2.07
N ALA A 45 -54.55 -21.93 2.86
CA ALA A 45 -55.52 -22.97 2.48
C ALA A 45 -56.48 -22.53 1.37
N ALA A 46 -56.72 -21.22 1.21
CA ALA A 46 -57.61 -20.67 0.20
C ALA A 46 -56.94 -20.47 -1.17
N ALA A 47 -55.60 -20.58 -1.26
CA ALA A 47 -54.85 -20.39 -2.49
C ALA A 47 -55.19 -21.46 -3.54
N THR A 48 -55.58 -21.05 -4.75
CA THR A 48 -55.78 -22.00 -5.86
C THR A 48 -54.48 -22.31 -6.60
N PRO A 49 -54.34 -23.51 -7.20
CA PRO A 49 -53.14 -23.85 -7.94
C PRO A 49 -52.89 -22.93 -9.15
N GLY A 50 -51.69 -22.35 -9.25
CA GLY A 50 -51.27 -21.49 -10.36
C GLY A 50 -51.62 -20.00 -10.26
N GLU A 51 -52.07 -19.52 -9.11
CA GLU A 51 -52.18 -18.08 -8.81
C GLU A 51 -51.06 -17.63 -7.85
N ASP A 52 -50.52 -16.43 -8.06
CA ASP A 52 -49.53 -15.84 -7.14
C ASP A 52 -50.28 -15.31 -5.90
N LEU A 53 -50.03 -15.92 -4.73
CA LEU A 53 -50.61 -15.50 -3.47
C LEU A 53 -49.60 -14.63 -2.70
N THR A 54 -49.88 -13.33 -2.54
CA THR A 54 -49.08 -12.47 -1.67
C THR A 54 -49.71 -12.33 -0.27
N VAL A 55 -49.05 -12.85 0.75
CA VAL A 55 -49.43 -12.68 2.16
C VAL A 55 -48.65 -11.53 2.77
N VAL A 56 -49.38 -10.53 3.28
CA VAL A 56 -48.80 -9.35 3.93
C VAL A 56 -48.96 -9.46 5.45
N LEU A 57 -47.84 -9.48 6.17
CA LEU A 57 -47.79 -9.46 7.63
C LEU A 57 -47.61 -8.03 8.15
N GLU A 58 -48.41 -7.66 9.15
CA GLU A 58 -48.15 -6.46 9.96
C GLU A 58 -46.99 -6.70 10.95
N ALA A 59 -46.44 -5.64 11.54
CA ALA A 59 -45.36 -5.76 12.52
C ALA A 59 -45.81 -6.60 13.74
N GLY A 60 -45.02 -7.60 14.12
CA GLY A 60 -45.35 -8.52 15.22
C GLY A 60 -44.43 -9.73 15.28
N ASP A 61 -44.39 -10.42 16.43
CA ASP A 61 -43.68 -11.69 16.59
C ASP A 61 -44.66 -12.88 16.51
N TYR A 62 -44.46 -13.74 15.52
CA TYR A 62 -45.28 -14.89 15.14
C TYR A 62 -44.52 -16.20 15.45
N SER A 63 -43.92 -16.28 16.65
CA SER A 63 -43.01 -17.35 17.09
C SER A 63 -43.61 -18.76 17.24
N THR A 64 -44.90 -18.95 16.97
CA THR A 64 -45.51 -20.29 16.84
C THR A 64 -46.12 -20.56 15.46
N ALA A 65 -46.04 -19.61 14.53
CA ALA A 65 -46.53 -19.78 13.16
C ALA A 65 -45.52 -20.60 12.35
N ASN A 66 -46.01 -21.61 11.64
CA ASN A 66 -45.21 -22.43 10.74
C ASN A 66 -45.89 -22.45 9.38
N ILE A 67 -45.20 -22.03 8.33
CA ILE A 67 -45.71 -22.12 6.96
C ILE A 67 -45.38 -23.50 6.43
N ASN A 68 -46.38 -24.34 6.16
CA ASN A 68 -46.19 -25.64 5.51
C ASN A 68 -46.98 -25.70 4.20
N ARG A 69 -46.30 -25.79 3.05
CA ARG A 69 -46.95 -25.77 1.73
C ARG A 69 -46.87 -27.12 1.00
N ALA A 70 -48.02 -27.54 0.46
CA ALA A 70 -48.20 -28.72 -0.38
C ALA A 70 -48.89 -28.37 -1.73
N GLY A 71 -48.22 -28.53 -2.88
CA GLY A 71 -48.79 -28.38 -4.23
C GLY A 71 -48.44 -27.07 -4.99
N LYS A 72 -48.76 -27.04 -6.30
CA LYS A 72 -48.46 -25.95 -7.28
C LYS A 72 -49.09 -24.58 -6.99
N THR A 73 -48.45 -23.72 -6.22
CA THR A 73 -48.82 -22.30 -6.10
C THR A 73 -47.57 -21.51 -5.82
N ASP A 74 -47.35 -20.40 -6.55
CA ASP A 74 -46.34 -19.41 -6.19
C ASP A 74 -46.86 -18.59 -4.99
N PHE A 75 -46.22 -18.75 -3.84
CA PHE A 75 -46.62 -18.10 -2.60
C PHE A 75 -45.58 -17.06 -2.20
N LYS A 76 -45.93 -15.77 -2.23
CA LYS A 76 -45.07 -14.67 -1.79
C LYS A 76 -45.42 -14.17 -0.40
N LEU A 77 -44.53 -14.29 0.57
CA LEU A 77 -44.71 -13.71 1.91
C LEU A 77 -43.99 -12.37 2.01
N VAL A 78 -44.66 -11.33 2.51
CA VAL A 78 -44.08 -9.99 2.73
C VAL A 78 -44.39 -9.43 4.12
N GLY A 79 -43.37 -9.14 4.92
CA GLY A 79 -43.51 -8.45 6.21
C GLY A 79 -43.26 -6.94 6.13
N PHE A 80 -43.98 -6.17 6.95
CA PHE A 80 -43.72 -4.74 7.15
C PHE A 80 -43.35 -4.42 8.59
N GLY A 81 -42.27 -3.65 8.79
CA GLY A 81 -41.75 -3.35 10.11
C GLY A 81 -41.03 -4.57 10.71
N ASN A 82 -41.17 -4.78 12.02
CA ASN A 82 -40.45 -5.84 12.76
C ASN A 82 -41.31 -7.12 12.82
N ALA A 83 -41.63 -7.72 11.67
CA ALA A 83 -42.37 -8.97 11.59
C ALA A 83 -41.40 -10.17 11.72
N SER A 84 -41.68 -11.12 12.64
CA SER A 84 -40.85 -12.31 12.92
C SER A 84 -41.68 -13.61 12.85
N LEU A 85 -41.21 -14.69 12.20
CA LEU A 85 -41.89 -16.00 12.10
C LEU A 85 -41.06 -17.12 12.75
N ALA A 86 -41.69 -18.19 13.24
CA ALA A 86 -40.93 -19.32 13.80
C ALA A 86 -40.05 -20.02 12.76
N GLY A 87 -40.60 -20.24 11.55
CA GLY A 87 -39.91 -20.92 10.47
C GLY A 87 -40.78 -21.20 9.24
N ILE A 88 -40.15 -21.75 8.20
CA ILE A 88 -40.79 -22.09 6.92
C ILE A 88 -40.48 -23.54 6.56
N ARG A 89 -41.50 -24.28 6.11
CA ARG A 89 -41.38 -25.67 5.68
C ARG A 89 -41.99 -25.88 4.28
N VAL A 90 -41.18 -26.34 3.33
CA VAL A 90 -41.65 -26.70 1.98
C VAL A 90 -41.58 -28.22 1.84
N THR A 91 -42.70 -28.90 1.62
CA THR A 91 -42.80 -30.37 1.72
C THR A 91 -43.15 -31.09 0.42
N HIS A 92 -43.29 -30.37 -0.69
CA HIS A 92 -43.77 -30.91 -1.97
C HIS A 92 -42.93 -30.45 -3.16
N ALA A 93 -42.59 -31.39 -4.05
CA ALA A 93 -41.71 -31.17 -5.21
C ALA A 93 -42.22 -30.17 -6.26
N ASP A 94 -43.50 -29.82 -6.21
CA ASP A 94 -44.14 -28.89 -7.14
C ASP A 94 -44.51 -27.55 -6.48
N ALA A 95 -44.06 -27.30 -5.25
CA ALA A 95 -44.26 -26.04 -4.55
C ALA A 95 -43.17 -25.02 -4.93
N GLU A 96 -43.58 -23.75 -5.08
CA GLU A 96 -42.71 -22.59 -5.27
C GLU A 96 -43.09 -21.56 -4.20
N VAL A 97 -42.14 -21.23 -3.31
CA VAL A 97 -42.39 -20.28 -2.21
C VAL A 97 -41.42 -19.12 -2.36
N SER A 98 -41.91 -17.90 -2.44
CA SER A 98 -41.16 -16.66 -2.36
C SER A 98 -41.35 -16.00 -0.99
N VAL A 99 -40.29 -15.54 -0.37
CA VAL A 99 -40.34 -14.89 0.94
C VAL A 99 -39.51 -13.63 0.85
N SER A 100 -40.16 -12.47 0.91
CA SER A 100 -39.50 -11.17 0.90
C SER A 100 -39.71 -10.47 2.24
N ARG A 101 -38.62 -10.07 2.92
CA ARG A 101 -38.67 -9.18 4.10
C ARG A 101 -39.49 -9.70 5.30
N VAL A 102 -38.95 -10.66 6.04
CA VAL A 102 -39.48 -11.12 7.34
C VAL A 102 -38.32 -11.69 8.17
N ASP A 103 -38.33 -11.46 9.48
CA ASP A 103 -37.37 -12.09 10.38
C ASP A 103 -37.79 -13.56 10.62
N ILE A 104 -36.85 -14.49 10.62
CA ILE A 104 -37.11 -15.90 10.90
C ILE A 104 -36.40 -16.30 12.21
N GLY A 105 -37.18 -16.90 13.10
CA GLY A 105 -36.78 -17.32 14.43
C GLY A 105 -36.07 -18.68 14.46
N ALA A 106 -36.08 -19.29 15.65
CA ALA A 106 -35.24 -20.43 16.01
C ALA A 106 -35.56 -21.76 15.30
N ASP A 107 -36.70 -21.91 14.61
CA ASP A 107 -37.00 -23.13 13.84
C ASP A 107 -36.42 -23.09 12.41
N GLY A 108 -35.92 -21.93 11.99
CA GLY A 108 -35.24 -21.75 10.71
C GLY A 108 -36.14 -22.10 9.51
N ILE A 109 -35.51 -22.45 8.40
CA ILE A 109 -36.15 -22.75 7.13
C ILE A 109 -35.78 -24.17 6.73
N GLN A 110 -36.78 -24.99 6.39
CA GLN A 110 -36.61 -26.38 5.96
C GLN A 110 -37.30 -26.63 4.62
N VAL A 111 -36.53 -26.88 3.58
CA VAL A 111 -37.02 -27.17 2.23
C VAL A 111 -36.86 -28.66 1.96
N PHE A 112 -37.87 -29.49 2.22
CA PHE A 112 -37.76 -30.92 1.96
C PHE A 112 -37.84 -31.27 0.47
N GLN A 113 -38.64 -30.51 -0.30
CA GLN A 113 -38.85 -30.64 -1.74
C GLN A 113 -39.31 -29.29 -2.32
N GLY A 114 -39.16 -29.09 -3.63
CA GLY A 114 -39.64 -27.90 -4.34
C GLY A 114 -38.62 -26.76 -4.37
N ASP A 115 -39.08 -25.58 -4.76
CA ASP A 115 -38.25 -24.38 -4.93
C ASP A 115 -38.62 -23.31 -3.89
N LEU A 116 -37.62 -22.65 -3.34
CA LEU A 116 -37.78 -21.55 -2.39
C LEU A 116 -36.91 -20.35 -2.80
N VAL A 117 -37.53 -19.18 -2.90
CA VAL A 117 -36.88 -17.89 -3.13
C VAL A 117 -36.92 -17.07 -1.85
N LEU A 118 -35.77 -16.59 -1.39
CA LEU A 118 -35.61 -15.76 -0.20
C LEU A 118 -35.03 -14.40 -0.61
N GLU A 119 -35.65 -13.31 -0.16
CA GLU A 119 -35.21 -11.94 -0.48
C GLU A 119 -35.23 -11.07 0.78
N ALA A 120 -34.11 -10.40 1.07
CA ALA A 120 -34.02 -9.37 2.11
C ALA A 120 -34.48 -9.86 3.50
N LEU A 121 -33.91 -10.97 3.99
CA LEU A 121 -34.33 -11.62 5.25
C LEU A 121 -33.23 -11.61 6.31
N ALA A 122 -33.63 -11.58 7.58
CA ALA A 122 -32.76 -11.89 8.71
C ALA A 122 -33.24 -13.18 9.40
N ILE A 123 -32.33 -14.10 9.69
CA ILE A 123 -32.59 -15.36 10.39
C ILE A 123 -31.77 -15.34 11.68
N GLU A 124 -32.45 -15.23 12.82
CA GLU A 124 -31.86 -15.08 14.14
C GLU A 124 -32.67 -15.87 15.19
N PRO A 125 -32.02 -16.66 16.06
CA PRO A 125 -32.74 -17.32 17.15
C PRO A 125 -33.10 -16.31 18.25
N THR A 126 -34.40 -16.14 18.50
CA THR A 126 -34.92 -15.28 19.58
C THR A 126 -35.47 -16.10 20.76
N PRO A 127 -34.87 -16.04 21.97
CA PRO A 127 -33.56 -15.46 22.33
C PRO A 127 -32.38 -16.38 21.93
N ALA A 128 -31.18 -15.80 21.79
CA ALA A 128 -29.94 -16.50 21.42
C ALA A 128 -29.66 -17.70 22.35
N ARG A 129 -30.04 -18.89 21.88
CA ARG A 129 -29.91 -20.17 22.57
C ARG A 129 -29.44 -21.21 21.56
N PRO A 130 -28.82 -22.31 22.04
CA PRO A 130 -28.55 -23.45 21.19
C PRO A 130 -29.84 -23.91 20.50
N VAL A 131 -29.78 -23.98 19.18
CA VAL A 131 -30.87 -24.38 18.28
C VAL A 131 -30.62 -25.79 17.80
N ALA A 132 -31.70 -26.59 17.70
CA ALA A 132 -31.60 -28.02 17.42
C ALA A 132 -31.40 -28.33 15.93
N GLY A 133 -31.72 -27.39 15.04
CA GLY A 133 -31.64 -27.55 13.60
C GLY A 133 -30.89 -26.39 12.93
N PRO A 134 -30.61 -26.50 11.63
CA PRO A 134 -29.98 -25.43 10.85
C PRO A 134 -30.92 -24.24 10.66
N ALA A 135 -30.35 -23.07 10.39
CA ALA A 135 -31.08 -21.87 9.99
C ALA A 135 -31.73 -22.05 8.62
N LEU A 136 -31.05 -22.76 7.73
CA LEU A 136 -31.54 -23.15 6.42
C LEU A 136 -31.13 -24.59 6.11
N GLN A 137 -32.11 -25.46 5.88
CA GLN A 137 -31.90 -26.81 5.37
C GLN A 137 -32.52 -26.93 3.98
N VAL A 138 -31.72 -27.35 3.00
CA VAL A 138 -32.18 -27.70 1.66
C VAL A 138 -32.10 -29.21 1.50
N GLY A 139 -33.26 -29.82 1.34
CA GLY A 139 -33.46 -31.26 1.24
C GLY A 139 -33.13 -31.81 -0.15
N THR A 140 -33.07 -33.13 -0.24
CA THR A 140 -32.68 -33.83 -1.46
C THR A 140 -33.52 -33.42 -2.68
N GLY A 141 -32.84 -32.92 -3.72
CA GLY A 141 -33.47 -32.50 -4.97
C GLY A 141 -34.26 -31.19 -4.89
N ALA A 142 -34.21 -30.46 -3.78
CA ALA A 142 -34.85 -29.16 -3.63
C ALA A 142 -33.91 -28.02 -4.07
N THR A 143 -34.50 -26.87 -4.40
CA THR A 143 -33.77 -25.67 -4.83
C THR A 143 -34.02 -24.52 -3.87
N VAL A 144 -32.97 -23.76 -3.54
CA VAL A 144 -33.09 -22.44 -2.90
C VAL A 144 -32.38 -21.38 -3.72
N ARG A 145 -33.02 -20.23 -3.88
CA ARG A 145 -32.41 -18.98 -4.37
C ARG A 145 -32.54 -17.93 -3.28
N ALA A 146 -31.43 -17.48 -2.71
CA ALA A 146 -31.44 -16.54 -1.60
C ALA A 146 -30.64 -15.29 -1.96
N ASN A 147 -31.27 -14.12 -1.86
CA ASN A 147 -30.66 -12.82 -2.11
C ASN A 147 -30.81 -11.90 -0.90
N GLN A 148 -29.72 -11.26 -0.45
CA GLN A 148 -29.74 -10.34 0.69
C GLN A 148 -30.26 -11.01 1.98
N VAL A 149 -29.73 -12.19 2.30
CA VAL A 149 -30.14 -12.94 3.49
C VAL A 149 -29.01 -12.95 4.51
N VAL A 150 -29.36 -12.69 5.79
CA VAL A 150 -28.42 -12.69 6.91
C VAL A 150 -28.82 -13.78 7.90
N VAL A 151 -27.88 -14.66 8.25
CA VAL A 151 -27.98 -15.59 9.37
C VAL A 151 -27.02 -15.11 10.46
N SER A 152 -27.50 -14.94 11.70
CA SER A 152 -26.62 -14.51 12.78
C SER A 152 -26.89 -15.24 14.09
N HIS A 153 -25.85 -15.39 14.91
CA HIS A 153 -25.95 -15.97 16.25
C HIS A 153 -26.56 -17.38 16.28
N TRP A 154 -26.34 -18.18 15.23
CA TRP A 154 -26.89 -19.53 15.13
C TRP A 154 -25.93 -20.54 15.76
N TYR A 155 -26.35 -21.23 16.83
CA TYR A 155 -25.47 -22.10 17.63
C TYR A 155 -26.05 -23.52 17.76
N GLY A 156 -25.26 -24.55 17.45
CA GLY A 156 -25.54 -25.94 17.91
C GLY A 156 -26.06 -26.93 16.86
N ALA A 157 -26.25 -26.51 15.61
CA ALA A 157 -26.55 -27.40 14.49
C ALA A 157 -25.29 -28.09 13.91
N GLU A 158 -25.46 -28.94 12.89
CA GLU A 158 -24.34 -29.44 12.09
C GLU A 158 -23.63 -28.31 11.34
N ALA A 159 -24.42 -27.42 10.76
CA ALA A 159 -24.02 -26.11 10.24
C ALA A 159 -25.24 -25.18 10.25
N PRO A 160 -25.07 -23.85 10.29
CA PRO A 160 -26.17 -22.90 10.06
C PRO A 160 -26.92 -23.14 8.74
N VAL A 161 -26.20 -23.45 7.66
CA VAL A 161 -26.78 -23.83 6.36
C VAL A 161 -26.38 -25.25 6.01
N VAL A 162 -27.35 -26.08 5.66
CA VAL A 162 -27.14 -27.49 5.29
C VAL A 162 -27.77 -27.78 3.94
N LEU A 163 -26.96 -28.23 2.98
CA LEU A 163 -27.39 -28.67 1.65
C LEU A 163 -27.26 -30.20 1.57
N GLN A 164 -28.39 -30.87 1.37
CA GLN A 164 -28.47 -32.33 1.28
C GLN A 164 -28.16 -32.83 -0.15
N PRO A 165 -27.91 -34.14 -0.33
CA PRO A 165 -27.57 -34.71 -1.64
C PRO A 165 -28.54 -34.32 -2.76
N GLY A 166 -28.01 -33.87 -3.88
CA GLY A 166 -28.76 -33.47 -5.07
C GLY A 166 -29.55 -32.16 -4.94
N SER A 167 -29.40 -31.42 -3.82
CA SER A 167 -29.98 -30.08 -3.69
C SER A 167 -29.21 -29.04 -4.50
N THR A 168 -29.87 -27.92 -4.80
CA THR A 168 -29.25 -26.75 -5.44
C THR A 168 -29.46 -25.51 -4.58
N ALA A 169 -28.40 -24.74 -4.36
CA ALA A 169 -28.46 -23.46 -3.67
C ALA A 169 -27.76 -22.37 -4.48
N GLU A 170 -28.48 -21.28 -4.75
CA GLU A 170 -27.94 -20.06 -5.31
C GLU A 170 -28.01 -18.96 -4.24
N LEU A 171 -26.86 -18.50 -3.76
CA LEU A 171 -26.73 -17.52 -2.70
C LEU A 171 -26.11 -16.24 -3.28
N GLN A 172 -26.85 -15.14 -3.25
CA GLN A 172 -26.37 -13.83 -3.67
C GLN A 172 -26.43 -12.89 -2.47
N THR A 173 -25.32 -12.21 -2.16
CA THR A 173 -25.30 -11.23 -1.06
C THR A 173 -25.83 -11.88 0.23
N PHE A 174 -25.18 -12.97 0.65
CA PHE A 174 -25.62 -13.82 1.75
C PHE A 174 -24.59 -13.80 2.87
N GLY A 175 -25.00 -13.53 4.12
CA GLY A 175 -24.05 -13.40 5.22
C GLY A 175 -24.37 -14.34 6.38
N ILE A 176 -23.33 -14.98 6.94
CA ILE A 176 -23.40 -15.82 8.13
C ILE A 176 -22.43 -15.26 9.15
N PHE A 177 -22.94 -14.77 10.28
CA PHE A 177 -22.16 -14.02 11.27
C PHE A 177 -22.24 -14.64 12.65
N ALA A 178 -21.13 -14.61 13.39
CA ALA A 178 -21.05 -14.95 14.81
C ALA A 178 -21.75 -16.28 15.16
N SER A 179 -21.58 -17.29 14.31
CA SER A 179 -22.32 -18.56 14.36
C SER A 179 -21.41 -19.75 14.64
N GLN A 180 -21.99 -20.85 15.14
CA GLN A 180 -21.27 -22.07 15.46
C GLN A 180 -22.03 -23.31 14.99
N GLY A 181 -21.37 -24.12 14.17
CA GLY A 181 -21.81 -25.47 13.82
C GLY A 181 -20.84 -26.54 14.32
N SER A 182 -21.26 -27.80 14.30
CA SER A 182 -20.37 -28.91 14.69
C SER A 182 -19.49 -29.39 13.52
N ARG A 183 -20.06 -29.51 12.32
CA ARG A 183 -19.39 -29.93 11.08
C ARG A 183 -18.79 -28.76 10.33
N ALA A 184 -19.57 -27.72 10.10
CA ALA A 184 -19.12 -26.49 9.45
C ALA A 184 -19.65 -25.28 10.22
N GLY A 185 -18.83 -24.24 10.39
CA GLY A 185 -19.27 -23.04 11.11
C GLY A 185 -20.28 -22.21 10.35
N ALA A 186 -20.37 -22.36 9.02
CA ALA A 186 -21.29 -21.62 8.17
C ALA A 186 -22.15 -22.54 7.29
N ILE A 187 -21.53 -23.25 6.33
CA ILE A 187 -22.24 -24.03 5.31
C ILE A 187 -21.67 -25.44 5.27
N TRP A 188 -22.55 -26.44 5.32
CA TRP A 188 -22.21 -27.82 4.97
C TRP A 188 -22.96 -28.22 3.71
N SER A 189 -22.22 -28.55 2.66
CA SER A 189 -22.75 -29.03 1.38
C SER A 189 -22.38 -30.49 1.20
N GLN A 190 -23.37 -31.34 0.95
CA GLN A 190 -23.16 -32.76 0.67
C GLN A 190 -23.80 -33.13 -0.68
N ASP A 191 -22.98 -33.56 -1.65
CA ASP A 191 -23.40 -33.96 -3.00
C ASP A 191 -24.38 -32.96 -3.66
N ALA A 192 -24.22 -31.67 -3.35
CA ALA A 192 -25.11 -30.61 -3.78
C ALA A 192 -24.40 -29.65 -4.77
N THR A 193 -25.20 -28.83 -5.45
CA THR A 193 -24.69 -27.75 -6.30
C THR A 193 -24.86 -26.41 -5.57
N LEU A 194 -23.75 -25.74 -5.28
CA LEU A 194 -23.72 -24.43 -4.65
C LEU A 194 -23.18 -23.38 -5.63
N SER A 195 -23.95 -22.33 -5.87
CA SER A 195 -23.46 -21.11 -6.52
C SER A 195 -23.59 -19.97 -5.51
N ALA A 196 -22.48 -19.28 -5.23
CA ALA A 196 -22.41 -18.23 -4.24
C ALA A 196 -21.69 -17.01 -4.80
N THR A 197 -22.32 -15.85 -4.71
CA THR A 197 -21.77 -14.55 -5.12
C THR A 197 -21.93 -13.56 -3.99
N THR A 198 -20.84 -12.90 -3.57
CA THR A 198 -20.87 -11.95 -2.45
C THR A 198 -21.36 -12.63 -1.16
N VAL A 199 -20.70 -13.72 -0.77
CA VAL A 199 -21.03 -14.45 0.48
C VAL A 199 -20.02 -14.13 1.58
N TYR A 200 -20.54 -13.84 2.76
CA TYR A 200 -19.73 -13.55 3.95
C TYR A 200 -19.89 -14.66 4.98
N ALA A 201 -18.78 -15.25 5.42
CA ALA A 201 -18.74 -16.08 6.62
C ALA A 201 -17.74 -15.45 7.60
N ILE A 202 -18.28 -14.81 8.63
CA ILE A 202 -17.50 -13.97 9.54
C ILE A 202 -17.72 -14.40 10.99
N ASP A 203 -16.64 -14.50 11.75
CA ASP A 203 -16.67 -14.93 13.16
C ASP A 203 -17.38 -16.30 13.32
N THR A 204 -17.23 -17.20 12.33
CA THR A 204 -17.84 -18.53 12.38
C THR A 204 -16.88 -19.56 12.93
N THR A 205 -17.40 -20.49 13.73
CA THR A 205 -16.58 -21.52 14.36
C THR A 205 -17.16 -22.91 14.18
N SER A 206 -16.31 -23.94 14.15
CA SER A 206 -16.78 -25.30 14.35
C SER A 206 -16.04 -26.10 15.39
N SER A 207 -16.79 -26.97 16.07
CA SER A 207 -16.27 -27.80 17.15
C SER A 207 -15.61 -29.09 16.69
N SER A 208 -15.80 -29.52 15.44
CA SER A 208 -15.23 -30.79 14.94
C SER A 208 -14.83 -30.82 13.46
N GLY A 209 -15.17 -29.81 12.66
CA GLY A 209 -14.85 -29.80 11.24
C GLY A 209 -14.28 -28.47 10.79
N THR A 210 -14.93 -27.85 9.81
CA THR A 210 -14.43 -26.67 9.08
C THR A 210 -15.02 -25.37 9.64
N GLY A 211 -14.26 -24.27 9.65
CA GLY A 211 -14.71 -23.00 10.24
C GLY A 211 -15.76 -22.27 9.42
N ALA A 212 -15.76 -22.39 8.08
CA ALA A 212 -16.80 -21.82 7.23
C ALA A 212 -17.54 -22.87 6.38
N LEU A 213 -16.91 -23.36 5.30
CA LEU A 213 -17.57 -24.18 4.27
C LEU A 213 -16.95 -25.58 4.17
N GLU A 214 -17.77 -26.62 4.33
CA GLU A 214 -17.38 -28.00 4.02
C GLU A 214 -18.11 -28.49 2.78
N LEU A 215 -17.34 -28.90 1.75
CA LEU A 215 -17.81 -29.49 0.50
C LEU A 215 -17.52 -30.99 0.49
N ASP A 216 -18.56 -31.77 0.74
CA ASP A 216 -18.56 -33.23 0.78
C ASP A 216 -19.18 -33.77 -0.52
N GLY A 217 -18.36 -33.95 -1.56
CA GLY A 217 -18.84 -34.20 -2.93
C GLY A 217 -19.53 -32.97 -3.57
N GLY A 218 -20.12 -33.16 -4.74
CA GLY A 218 -20.86 -32.11 -5.45
C GLY A 218 -19.98 -31.01 -6.06
N THR A 219 -20.58 -29.83 -6.30
CA THR A 219 -19.92 -28.69 -6.96
C THR A 219 -20.19 -27.38 -6.24
N ALA A 220 -19.18 -26.51 -6.20
CA ALA A 220 -19.31 -25.15 -5.70
C ALA A 220 -18.65 -24.14 -6.66
N MET A 221 -19.37 -23.07 -6.97
CA MET A 221 -18.83 -21.89 -7.65
C MET A 221 -18.96 -20.69 -6.71
N LEU A 222 -17.83 -20.11 -6.31
CA LEU A 222 -17.75 -18.99 -5.38
C LEU A 222 -17.16 -17.77 -6.10
N ALA A 223 -17.79 -16.62 -5.96
CA ALA A 223 -17.30 -15.36 -6.52
C ALA A 223 -17.45 -14.23 -5.49
N ASP A 224 -16.41 -13.43 -5.26
CA ASP A 224 -16.45 -12.29 -4.34
C ASP A 224 -16.86 -12.73 -2.91
N CYS A 225 -16.30 -13.82 -2.42
CA CYS A 225 -16.66 -14.37 -1.10
C CYS A 225 -15.58 -14.10 -0.07
N ASP A 226 -16.00 -13.76 1.15
CA ASP A 226 -15.14 -13.37 2.26
C ASP A 226 -15.31 -14.32 3.45
N PHE A 227 -14.19 -14.88 3.88
CA PHE A 227 -14.04 -15.78 5.02
C PHE A 227 -13.10 -15.13 6.03
N ASP A 228 -13.67 -14.44 7.02
CA ASP A 228 -12.92 -13.63 7.98
C ASP A 228 -13.09 -14.15 9.41
N THR A 229 -11.97 -14.32 10.11
CA THR A 229 -11.92 -14.71 11.52
C THR A 229 -12.65 -16.04 11.74
N VAL A 230 -12.56 -16.94 10.77
CA VAL A 230 -13.21 -18.26 10.85
C VAL A 230 -12.27 -19.29 11.47
N ARG A 231 -12.84 -20.15 12.32
CA ARG A 231 -12.08 -21.13 13.09
C ARG A 231 -12.67 -22.52 13.04
N GLY A 232 -11.97 -23.44 12.41
CA GLY A 232 -12.33 -24.87 12.47
C GLY A 232 -11.30 -25.70 13.20
N VAL A 233 -11.69 -26.91 13.57
CA VAL A 233 -10.77 -27.88 14.18
C VAL A 233 -9.93 -28.56 13.11
N VAL A 234 -10.49 -28.77 11.93
CA VAL A 234 -9.85 -29.46 10.80
C VAL A 234 -9.26 -28.44 9.85
N ALA A 235 -10.11 -27.59 9.24
CA ALA A 235 -9.76 -26.51 8.32
C ALA A 235 -10.40 -25.20 8.76
N GLY A 236 -9.82 -24.05 8.45
CA GLY A 236 -10.36 -22.76 8.88
C GLY A 236 -11.46 -22.30 7.93
N GLY A 237 -11.10 -21.88 6.72
CA GLY A 237 -12.05 -21.45 5.68
C GLY A 237 -12.84 -22.60 5.06
N ILE A 238 -12.27 -23.24 4.05
CA ILE A 238 -12.94 -24.23 3.19
C ILE A 238 -12.28 -25.61 3.33
N ARG A 239 -13.09 -26.66 3.29
CA ARG A 239 -12.62 -28.04 3.14
C ARG A 239 -13.29 -28.71 1.96
N VAL A 240 -12.48 -29.32 1.10
CA VAL A 240 -12.90 -30.03 -0.12
C VAL A 240 -12.54 -31.50 0.02
N LEU A 241 -13.53 -32.39 -0.08
CA LEU A 241 -13.37 -33.82 0.09
C LEU A 241 -14.37 -34.60 -0.78
N ASN A 242 -14.13 -35.91 -0.88
CA ASN A 242 -14.98 -36.86 -1.62
C ASN A 242 -15.23 -36.45 -3.08
N GLU A 243 -14.15 -36.06 -3.77
CA GLU A 243 -14.17 -35.70 -5.20
C GLU A 243 -15.05 -34.47 -5.52
N ALA A 244 -15.29 -33.59 -4.54
CA ALA A 244 -15.94 -32.30 -4.76
C ALA A 244 -15.13 -31.41 -5.71
N SER A 245 -15.83 -30.57 -6.49
CA SER A 245 -15.20 -29.57 -7.36
C SER A 245 -15.53 -28.16 -6.88
N LEU A 246 -14.49 -27.33 -6.70
CA LEU A 246 -14.60 -25.93 -6.32
C LEU A 246 -13.96 -25.04 -7.38
N VAL A 247 -14.72 -24.07 -7.87
CA VAL A 247 -14.19 -22.96 -8.67
C VAL A 247 -14.41 -21.66 -7.89
N GLY A 248 -13.33 -20.93 -7.62
CA GLY A 248 -13.31 -19.71 -6.83
C GLY A 248 -12.73 -18.54 -7.59
N TYR A 249 -13.42 -17.41 -7.57
CA TYR A 249 -12.96 -16.12 -8.08
C TYR A 249 -13.03 -15.08 -6.96
N ASP A 250 -11.99 -14.26 -6.81
CA ASP A 250 -12.01 -13.11 -5.90
C ASP A 250 -12.35 -13.53 -4.46
N LEU A 251 -11.64 -14.56 -3.96
CA LEU A 251 -11.88 -15.12 -2.63
C LEU A 251 -10.93 -14.50 -1.59
N VAL A 252 -11.49 -14.13 -0.45
CA VAL A 252 -10.76 -13.50 0.65
C VAL A 252 -10.77 -14.40 1.88
N PHE A 253 -9.59 -14.62 2.47
CA PHE A 253 -9.38 -15.41 3.67
C PHE A 253 -8.57 -14.60 4.69
N MET A 254 -9.23 -14.04 5.70
CA MET A 254 -8.58 -13.16 6.69
C MET A 254 -8.58 -13.79 8.07
N ASP A 255 -7.43 -13.80 8.74
CA ASP A 255 -7.27 -14.16 10.15
C ASP A 255 -7.89 -15.53 10.53
N ASN A 256 -7.84 -16.46 9.59
CA ASN A 256 -8.43 -17.79 9.74
C ASN A 256 -7.50 -18.72 10.53
N SER A 257 -8.08 -19.65 11.29
CA SER A 257 -7.29 -20.59 12.09
C SER A 257 -7.80 -22.02 12.08
N ALA A 258 -6.87 -22.97 12.07
CA ALA A 258 -7.17 -24.40 11.99
C ALA A 258 -6.06 -25.29 12.56
N ARG A 259 -6.27 -26.61 12.58
CA ARG A 259 -5.14 -27.54 12.71
C ARG A 259 -4.38 -27.66 11.39
N SER A 260 -5.08 -27.73 10.25
CA SER A 260 -4.46 -28.00 8.97
C SER A 260 -5.18 -27.29 7.83
N GLY A 261 -4.51 -26.34 7.18
CA GLY A 261 -5.14 -25.46 6.18
C GLY A 261 -5.97 -24.40 6.88
N ALA A 262 -5.36 -23.26 7.18
CA ALA A 262 -6.10 -22.16 7.82
C ALA A 262 -7.11 -21.55 6.84
N ALA A 263 -6.75 -21.36 5.57
CA ALA A 263 -7.72 -20.96 4.55
C ALA A 263 -8.42 -22.16 3.93
N ILE A 264 -7.66 -23.11 3.37
CA ILE A 264 -8.19 -24.20 2.55
C ILE A 264 -7.53 -25.53 2.91
N ARG A 265 -8.35 -26.58 2.98
CA ARG A 265 -7.90 -27.96 3.09
C ARG A 265 -8.49 -28.80 1.95
N LEU A 266 -7.61 -29.36 1.12
CA LEU A 266 -7.98 -30.23 0.01
C LEU A 266 -7.59 -31.68 0.33
N GLU A 267 -8.58 -32.57 0.44
CA GLU A 267 -8.35 -34.00 0.70
C GLU A 267 -8.48 -34.84 -0.59
N SER A 268 -9.44 -34.49 -1.44
CA SER A 268 -9.62 -35.04 -2.78
C SER A 268 -10.50 -34.11 -3.61
N GLY A 269 -10.63 -34.37 -4.92
CA GLY A 269 -11.35 -33.50 -5.84
C GLY A 269 -10.46 -32.41 -6.43
N ASP A 270 -11.09 -31.35 -6.93
CA ASP A 270 -10.42 -30.34 -7.74
C ASP A 270 -10.77 -28.93 -7.24
N ILE A 271 -9.76 -28.08 -7.06
CA ILE A 271 -9.93 -26.65 -6.81
C ILE A 271 -9.29 -25.84 -7.94
N ARG A 272 -10.03 -24.88 -8.50
CA ARG A 272 -9.46 -23.79 -9.30
C ARG A 272 -9.74 -22.47 -8.60
N LEU A 273 -8.69 -21.72 -8.34
CA LEU A 273 -8.71 -20.46 -7.60
C LEU A 273 -8.07 -19.37 -8.44
N VAL A 274 -8.80 -18.30 -8.69
CA VAL A 274 -8.32 -17.15 -9.44
C VAL A 274 -8.52 -15.90 -8.59
N ARG A 275 -7.46 -15.10 -8.42
CA ARG A 275 -7.47 -13.88 -7.60
C ARG A 275 -7.89 -14.17 -6.16
N THR A 276 -7.01 -14.82 -5.43
CA THR A 276 -7.29 -15.19 -4.03
C THR A 276 -6.36 -14.48 -3.06
N PHE A 277 -6.94 -13.97 -1.99
CA PHE A 277 -6.27 -13.21 -0.95
C PHE A 277 -6.32 -14.01 0.34
N ALA A 278 -5.17 -14.28 0.94
CA ALA A 278 -5.11 -14.98 2.21
C ALA A 278 -4.08 -14.35 3.14
N ARG A 279 -4.54 -13.90 4.32
CA ARG A 279 -3.67 -13.23 5.29
C ARG A 279 -3.98 -13.62 6.72
N GLY A 280 -2.93 -13.67 7.55
CA GLY A 280 -3.07 -13.94 8.98
C GLY A 280 -3.47 -15.38 9.28
N GLY A 281 -3.40 -16.28 8.29
CA GLY A 281 -3.75 -17.67 8.43
C GLY A 281 -2.84 -18.37 9.44
N ALA A 282 -3.43 -19.06 10.41
CA ALA A 282 -2.69 -19.75 11.48
C ALA A 282 -3.07 -21.25 11.58
N ALA A 283 -2.11 -22.13 11.33
CA ALA A 283 -2.30 -23.58 11.43
C ALA A 283 -1.11 -24.34 12.05
N ASP A 284 -1.28 -25.63 12.37
CA ASP A 284 -0.11 -26.48 12.61
C ASP A 284 0.66 -26.73 11.31
N GLN A 285 -0.07 -26.89 10.20
CA GLN A 285 0.44 -27.17 8.86
C GLN A 285 -0.40 -26.50 7.80
N GLY A 286 0.21 -25.81 6.84
CA GLY A 286 -0.51 -25.08 5.79
C GLY A 286 -1.22 -23.86 6.36
N GLY A 287 -0.53 -22.72 6.46
CA GLY A 287 -1.16 -21.48 6.92
C GLY A 287 -2.18 -20.94 5.93
N VAL A 288 -2.11 -21.33 4.66
CA VAL A 288 -3.19 -21.11 3.67
C VAL A 288 -3.75 -22.45 3.22
N LEU A 289 -2.98 -23.18 2.43
CA LEU A 289 -3.40 -24.42 1.79
C LEU A 289 -2.75 -25.62 2.46
N TRP A 290 -3.58 -26.62 2.77
CA TRP A 290 -3.12 -27.97 3.11
C TRP A 290 -3.70 -28.96 2.12
N MET A 291 -2.87 -29.86 1.58
CA MET A 291 -3.34 -30.92 0.70
C MET A 291 -2.64 -32.28 0.89
N ASP A 292 -3.42 -33.36 0.77
CA ASP A 292 -2.93 -34.75 0.73
C ASP A 292 -3.42 -35.56 -0.47
N GLY A 293 -4.25 -34.96 -1.33
CA GLY A 293 -4.77 -35.53 -2.57
C GLY A 293 -5.37 -34.45 -3.47
N GLY A 294 -6.06 -34.86 -4.54
CA GLY A 294 -6.76 -33.95 -5.46
C GLY A 294 -5.85 -33.13 -6.38
N THR A 295 -6.46 -32.17 -7.09
CA THR A 295 -5.77 -31.17 -7.90
C THR A 295 -6.09 -29.75 -7.43
N ALA A 296 -5.08 -28.88 -7.45
CA ALA A 296 -5.23 -27.48 -7.12
C ALA A 296 -4.55 -26.64 -8.21
N ASP A 297 -5.31 -25.75 -8.84
CA ASP A 297 -4.86 -24.77 -9.83
C ASP A 297 -5.13 -23.37 -9.28
N VAL A 298 -4.06 -22.62 -9.03
CA VAL A 298 -4.11 -21.32 -8.36
C VAL A 298 -3.47 -20.28 -9.29
N ARG A 299 -4.22 -19.23 -9.62
CA ARG A 299 -3.78 -18.11 -10.46
C ARG A 299 -3.97 -16.78 -9.72
N ASN A 300 -3.02 -15.85 -9.84
CA ASN A 300 -3.17 -14.47 -9.35
C ASN A 300 -3.38 -14.38 -7.82
N ALA A 301 -2.62 -15.14 -7.03
CA ALA A 301 -2.83 -15.21 -5.57
C ALA A 301 -1.91 -14.26 -4.78
N ASP A 302 -2.47 -13.54 -3.81
CA ASP A 302 -1.71 -12.84 -2.77
C ASP A 302 -1.92 -13.54 -1.42
N TRP A 303 -0.89 -14.27 -1.00
CA TRP A 303 -0.89 -15.01 0.26
C TRP A 303 0.21 -14.47 1.17
N SER A 304 -0.13 -13.47 1.97
CA SER A 304 0.79 -12.71 2.82
C SER A 304 0.64 -13.02 4.31
N ASN A 305 1.73 -12.96 5.08
CA ASN A 305 1.72 -13.06 6.55
C ASN A 305 0.95 -14.28 7.08
N ASN A 306 1.22 -15.46 6.49
CA ASN A 306 0.60 -16.73 6.88
C ASN A 306 1.57 -17.60 7.68
N ARG A 307 1.08 -18.23 8.75
CA ARG A 307 1.91 -18.94 9.74
C ARG A 307 1.48 -20.39 9.93
N ALA A 308 2.46 -21.28 9.83
CA ALA A 308 2.36 -22.65 10.30
C ALA A 308 3.32 -22.91 11.46
N ILE A 309 2.85 -23.57 12.52
CA ILE A 309 3.70 -23.91 13.67
C ILE A 309 4.78 -24.92 13.28
N LYS A 310 4.47 -25.85 12.37
CA LYS A 310 5.38 -26.94 11.98
C LYS A 310 5.94 -26.74 10.57
N SER A 311 5.09 -26.81 9.56
CA SER A 311 5.55 -26.80 8.17
C SER A 311 4.51 -26.27 7.20
N GLY A 312 4.97 -25.69 6.09
CA GLY A 312 4.10 -25.11 5.08
C GLY A 312 3.45 -23.84 5.59
N GLY A 313 4.23 -22.78 5.79
CA GLY A 313 3.71 -21.49 6.29
C GLY A 313 2.60 -20.96 5.39
N THR A 314 2.76 -21.14 4.08
CA THR A 314 1.73 -20.90 3.07
C THR A 314 1.09 -22.21 2.64
N VAL A 315 1.88 -23.13 2.08
CA VAL A 315 1.39 -24.41 1.53
C VAL A 315 2.05 -25.60 2.20
N TYR A 316 1.22 -26.56 2.62
CA TYR A 316 1.66 -27.90 2.99
C TYR A 316 1.09 -28.93 2.00
N GLN A 317 1.98 -29.70 1.37
CA GLN A 317 1.60 -30.76 0.43
C GLN A 317 2.17 -32.12 0.86
N SER A 318 1.32 -33.15 0.82
CA SER A 318 1.73 -34.53 1.05
C SER A 318 1.26 -35.53 -0.01
N GLY A 319 0.45 -35.07 -0.96
CA GLY A 319 -0.05 -35.81 -2.11
C GLY A 319 -0.81 -34.86 -3.05
N GLY A 320 -1.34 -35.38 -4.16
CA GLY A 320 -2.04 -34.57 -5.16
C GLY A 320 -1.11 -33.77 -6.09
N THR A 321 -1.72 -32.92 -6.92
CA THR A 321 -1.04 -32.05 -7.89
C THR A 321 -1.40 -30.59 -7.60
N LEU A 322 -0.38 -29.75 -7.48
CA LEU A 322 -0.52 -28.30 -7.28
C LEU A 322 0.13 -27.56 -8.43
N GLU A 323 -0.63 -26.70 -9.09
CA GLU A 323 -0.16 -25.73 -10.08
C GLU A 323 -0.46 -24.34 -9.54
N VAL A 324 0.57 -23.49 -9.49
CA VAL A 324 0.44 -22.10 -9.09
C VAL A 324 1.08 -21.23 -10.15
N ALA A 325 0.34 -20.25 -10.65
CA ALA A 325 0.88 -19.20 -11.49
C ALA A 325 0.54 -17.80 -11.00
N TYR A 326 1.46 -16.86 -11.25
CA TYR A 326 1.25 -15.43 -10.97
C TYR A 326 0.86 -15.20 -9.52
N ALA A 327 1.73 -15.52 -8.57
CA ALA A 327 1.38 -15.42 -7.16
C ALA A 327 2.45 -14.71 -6.34
N THR A 328 2.02 -13.90 -5.38
CA THR A 328 2.88 -13.22 -4.42
C THR A 328 2.68 -13.85 -3.05
N TRP A 329 3.69 -14.57 -2.57
CA TRP A 329 3.71 -15.17 -1.24
C TRP A 329 4.78 -14.47 -0.40
N THR A 330 4.34 -13.67 0.58
CA THR A 330 5.25 -12.85 1.38
C THR A 330 5.02 -13.05 2.88
N GLU A 331 6.07 -12.82 3.67
CA GLU A 331 6.01 -12.85 5.13
C GLU A 331 5.51 -14.19 5.72
N ALA A 332 5.66 -15.27 4.97
CA ALA A 332 5.22 -16.58 5.43
C ALA A 332 6.15 -17.12 6.53
N VAL A 333 5.58 -17.77 7.54
CA VAL A 333 6.34 -18.25 8.72
C VAL A 333 6.12 -19.73 8.94
N ALA A 334 7.20 -20.53 8.93
CA ALA A 334 7.18 -21.92 9.41
C ALA A 334 8.57 -22.43 9.77
N ALA A 335 8.64 -23.48 10.59
CA ALA A 335 9.92 -24.12 10.88
C ALA A 335 10.53 -24.83 9.67
N GLN A 336 9.71 -25.28 8.71
CA GLN A 336 10.13 -25.92 7.46
C GLN A 336 9.20 -25.49 6.32
N GLY A 337 9.76 -25.11 5.17
CA GLY A 337 8.98 -24.70 4.00
C GLY A 337 7.97 -23.59 4.33
N ALA A 338 8.47 -22.42 4.72
CA ALA A 338 7.65 -21.27 5.04
C ALA A 338 6.76 -20.84 3.86
N GLY A 339 7.27 -20.83 2.63
CA GLY A 339 6.43 -20.79 1.43
C GLY A 339 5.77 -22.15 1.21
N LEU A 340 6.56 -23.13 0.76
CA LEU A 340 6.08 -24.48 0.42
C LEU A 340 6.82 -25.56 1.21
N TYR A 341 6.08 -26.44 1.86
CA TYR A 341 6.59 -27.74 2.31
C TYR A 341 5.92 -28.86 1.52
N SER A 342 6.71 -29.65 0.79
CA SER A 342 6.24 -30.80 0.01
C SER A 342 6.95 -32.09 0.44
N ARG A 343 6.19 -33.06 0.93
CA ARG A 343 6.71 -34.42 1.25
C ARG A 343 6.24 -35.51 0.29
N GLY A 344 5.47 -35.14 -0.73
CA GLY A 344 4.84 -36.03 -1.69
C GLY A 344 3.99 -35.23 -2.68
N GLY A 345 3.57 -35.87 -3.78
CA GLY A 345 2.85 -35.18 -4.87
C GLY A 345 3.76 -34.41 -5.82
N SER A 346 3.14 -33.66 -6.73
CA SER A 346 3.81 -32.81 -7.70
C SER A 346 3.38 -31.35 -7.55
N THR A 347 4.33 -30.43 -7.67
CA THR A 347 4.09 -28.99 -7.62
C THR A 347 4.79 -28.31 -8.80
N ALA A 348 4.06 -27.45 -9.51
CA ALA A 348 4.62 -26.49 -10.46
C ALA A 348 4.31 -25.08 -9.97
N LEU A 349 5.35 -24.24 -9.88
CA LEU A 349 5.27 -22.84 -9.51
C LEU A 349 5.89 -22.02 -10.66
N SER A 350 5.11 -21.17 -11.30
CA SER A 350 5.56 -20.35 -12.43
C SER A 350 5.09 -18.90 -12.28
N GLY A 351 5.92 -17.88 -12.48
CA GLY A 351 5.48 -16.49 -12.20
C GLY A 351 5.27 -16.22 -10.71
N VAL A 352 5.92 -16.95 -9.79
CA VAL A 352 5.67 -16.84 -8.35
C VAL A 352 6.78 -16.07 -7.64
N LEU A 353 6.39 -15.04 -6.88
CA LEU A 353 7.25 -14.27 -5.99
C LEU A 353 7.16 -14.86 -4.58
N LEU A 354 8.27 -15.42 -4.06
CA LEU A 354 8.37 -15.88 -2.68
C LEU A 354 9.32 -14.96 -1.93
N THR A 355 8.79 -14.16 -1.01
CA THR A 355 9.58 -13.13 -0.34
C THR A 355 9.42 -13.12 1.18
N HIS A 356 10.42 -12.58 1.88
CA HIS A 356 10.36 -12.29 3.32
C HIS A 356 9.96 -13.47 4.22
N THR A 357 10.30 -14.70 3.84
CA THR A 357 9.88 -15.86 4.65
C THR A 357 10.72 -16.02 5.91
N GLU A 358 10.07 -16.33 7.04
CA GLU A 358 10.72 -16.77 8.27
C GLU A 358 10.80 -18.30 8.29
N GLY A 359 11.90 -18.82 7.77
CA GLY A 359 12.12 -20.23 7.48
C GLY A 359 12.56 -20.41 6.03
N SER A 360 12.90 -21.64 5.64
CA SER A 360 13.27 -21.98 4.25
C SER A 360 12.08 -21.72 3.33
N ALA A 361 12.28 -21.04 2.20
CA ALA A 361 11.18 -20.68 1.30
C ALA A 361 10.50 -21.92 0.74
N ILE A 362 11.28 -22.92 0.31
CA ILE A 362 10.80 -24.20 -0.17
C ILE A 362 11.54 -25.33 0.54
N THR A 363 10.81 -26.31 1.06
CA THR A 363 11.36 -27.57 1.59
C THR A 363 10.70 -28.75 0.89
N VAL A 364 11.51 -29.61 0.26
CA VAL A 364 11.08 -30.84 -0.39
C VAL A 364 11.68 -32.06 0.31
N GLU A 365 10.83 -32.96 0.75
CA GLU A 365 11.21 -34.22 1.40
C GLU A 365 10.60 -35.44 0.69
N ALA A 366 11.17 -36.60 1.01
CA ALA A 366 10.69 -37.90 0.55
C ALA A 366 10.47 -38.00 -0.97
N THR A 367 9.23 -38.13 -1.43
CA THR A 367 8.88 -38.33 -2.85
C THR A 367 8.20 -37.10 -3.46
N GLY A 368 8.29 -35.94 -2.81
CA GLY A 368 7.79 -34.68 -3.37
C GLY A 368 8.60 -34.28 -4.60
N THR A 369 7.93 -33.66 -5.58
CA THR A 369 8.55 -33.08 -6.77
C THR A 369 8.07 -31.65 -6.90
N VAL A 370 9.00 -30.71 -7.07
CA VAL A 370 8.72 -29.28 -7.20
C VAL A 370 9.53 -28.73 -8.36
N ASP A 371 8.83 -28.13 -9.30
CA ASP A 371 9.38 -27.33 -10.39
C ASP A 371 9.07 -25.85 -10.09
N PHE A 372 10.10 -24.99 -10.07
CA PHE A 372 10.00 -23.55 -9.84
C PHE A 372 10.66 -22.81 -11.00
N SER A 373 9.86 -22.19 -11.86
CA SER A 373 10.32 -21.45 -13.04
C SER A 373 9.82 -20.01 -13.00
N ASP A 374 10.47 -19.12 -13.75
CA ASP A 374 9.92 -17.79 -14.08
C ASP A 374 9.45 -17.03 -12.82
N GLY A 375 10.25 -17.11 -11.74
CA GLY A 375 9.85 -16.65 -10.43
C GLY A 375 11.03 -16.08 -9.66
N LEU A 376 10.74 -15.44 -8.53
CA LEU A 376 11.72 -14.68 -7.78
C LEU A 376 11.70 -15.05 -6.29
N LEU A 377 12.89 -15.13 -5.71
CA LEU A 377 13.12 -15.40 -4.29
C LEU A 377 13.88 -14.24 -3.67
N TRP A 378 13.33 -13.60 -2.63
CA TRP A 378 13.97 -12.44 -1.99
C TRP A 378 13.69 -12.29 -0.50
N GLY A 379 14.57 -11.61 0.24
CA GLY A 379 14.32 -11.27 1.65
C GLY A 379 14.20 -12.46 2.61
N ILE A 380 14.72 -13.64 2.24
CA ILE A 380 14.50 -14.89 2.98
C ILE A 380 15.41 -14.97 4.21
N GLY A 381 14.82 -15.19 5.39
CA GLY A 381 15.52 -15.14 6.68
C GLY A 381 16.35 -16.38 7.05
N SER A 382 16.30 -17.47 6.27
CA SER A 382 17.03 -18.72 6.56
C SER A 382 18.40 -18.80 5.88
N ASN A 383 19.31 -19.61 6.45
CA ASN A 383 20.62 -19.90 5.82
C ASN A 383 20.52 -20.78 4.56
N THR A 384 19.34 -21.33 4.27
CA THR A 384 19.05 -22.21 3.12
C THR A 384 17.69 -21.82 2.52
N THR A 385 17.72 -21.10 1.40
CA THR A 385 16.53 -20.66 0.68
C THR A 385 15.65 -21.83 0.25
N ILE A 386 16.29 -22.91 -0.24
CA ILE A 386 15.63 -24.13 -0.71
C ILE A 386 16.29 -25.34 -0.03
N GLU A 387 15.48 -26.26 0.47
CA GLU A 387 15.89 -27.55 1.03
C GLU A 387 15.32 -28.71 0.22
N GLY A 388 16.13 -29.72 -0.07
CA GLY A 388 15.73 -30.86 -0.89
C GLY A 388 16.05 -30.68 -2.38
N THR A 389 15.44 -31.52 -3.22
CA THR A 389 15.63 -31.47 -4.68
C THR A 389 14.47 -30.72 -5.32
N VAL A 390 14.74 -29.51 -5.80
CA VAL A 390 13.83 -28.68 -6.59
C VAL A 390 14.45 -28.50 -7.96
N ASN A 391 13.68 -28.65 -9.03
CA ASN A 391 14.12 -28.20 -10.35
C ASN A 391 13.81 -26.72 -10.43
N TYR A 392 14.81 -25.88 -10.58
CA TYR A 392 14.60 -24.45 -10.67
C TYR A 392 15.51 -23.81 -11.70
N GLU A 393 14.94 -22.89 -12.47
CA GLU A 393 15.64 -21.98 -13.37
C GLU A 393 15.39 -20.58 -12.82
N VAL A 394 16.23 -20.10 -11.89
CA VAL A 394 16.05 -18.72 -11.40
C VAL A 394 16.80 -17.80 -12.33
N ASN A 395 16.06 -16.97 -13.07
CA ASN A 395 16.65 -15.93 -13.90
C ASN A 395 17.24 -14.79 -13.04
N GLU A 396 16.61 -14.46 -11.89
CA GLU A 396 17.05 -13.36 -11.01
C GLU A 396 16.86 -13.64 -9.50
N ALA A 397 17.49 -14.70 -8.98
CA ALA A 397 17.45 -14.96 -7.55
C ALA A 397 18.03 -13.78 -6.73
N TYR A 398 17.36 -13.40 -5.65
CA TYR A 398 17.84 -12.48 -4.62
C TYR A 398 17.85 -10.97 -4.94
N ARG A 399 17.10 -10.51 -5.95
CA ARG A 399 16.83 -9.07 -6.15
C ARG A 399 15.52 -8.65 -5.49
N ASP A 400 15.48 -7.40 -5.02
CA ASP A 400 14.27 -6.80 -4.46
C ASP A 400 13.18 -6.73 -5.55
N PRO A 401 12.00 -7.33 -5.35
CA PRO A 401 10.89 -7.23 -6.30
C PRO A 401 10.38 -5.81 -6.51
N ALA A 402 10.79 -4.84 -5.69
CA ALA A 402 10.43 -3.43 -5.81
C ALA A 402 8.90 -3.24 -5.91
N PHE A 403 8.21 -3.57 -4.82
CA PHE A 403 6.76 -3.34 -4.73
C PHE A 403 6.46 -1.85 -4.50
N ILE A 404 5.37 -1.35 -5.10
CA ILE A 404 4.90 0.04 -4.94
C ILE A 404 4.73 0.40 -3.46
N ASN A 405 4.00 -0.43 -2.69
CA ASN A 405 3.85 -0.19 -1.26
C ASN A 405 3.55 -1.47 -0.46
N ALA A 406 4.57 -2.31 -0.29
CA ALA A 406 4.46 -3.54 0.49
C ALA A 406 4.01 -3.34 1.95
N GLN A 407 4.24 -2.16 2.55
CA GLN A 407 3.80 -1.89 3.93
C GLN A 407 2.29 -1.69 4.06
N LEU A 408 1.62 -1.33 2.95
CA LEU A 408 0.17 -1.23 2.85
C LEU A 408 -0.45 -2.42 2.13
N ASP A 409 0.32 -3.52 1.96
CA ASP A 409 -0.07 -4.72 1.21
C ASP A 409 -0.39 -4.45 -0.27
N ASP A 410 0.23 -3.41 -0.84
CA ASP A 410 0.20 -3.17 -2.28
C ASP A 410 1.44 -3.80 -2.93
N PHE A 411 1.23 -4.99 -3.47
CA PHE A 411 2.26 -5.79 -4.12
C PHE A 411 2.32 -5.60 -5.64
N ALA A 412 1.76 -4.50 -6.15
CA ALA A 412 2.04 -4.07 -7.52
C ALA A 412 3.54 -3.78 -7.66
N LEU A 413 4.09 -4.05 -8.85
CA LEU A 413 5.51 -3.85 -9.13
C LEU A 413 5.75 -2.39 -9.55
N THR A 414 6.88 -1.82 -9.14
CA THR A 414 7.38 -0.56 -9.72
C THR A 414 7.97 -0.81 -11.11
N LEU A 415 8.15 0.26 -11.89
CA LEU A 415 8.75 0.24 -13.22
C LEU A 415 10.15 -0.39 -13.31
N ASP A 416 10.97 -0.29 -12.25
CA ASP A 416 12.32 -0.88 -12.24
C ASP A 416 12.37 -2.31 -11.70
N SER A 417 11.21 -2.95 -11.53
CA SER A 417 11.15 -4.24 -10.87
C SER A 417 11.83 -5.35 -11.69
N PRO A 418 12.70 -6.18 -11.09
CA PRO A 418 13.23 -7.39 -11.73
C PRO A 418 12.16 -8.44 -12.03
N ALA A 419 10.94 -8.28 -11.49
CA ALA A 419 9.84 -9.20 -11.69
C ALA A 419 8.96 -8.83 -12.90
N LEU A 420 9.21 -7.68 -13.54
CA LEU A 420 8.55 -7.33 -14.80
C LEU A 420 8.98 -8.28 -15.92
N ASP A 421 8.02 -8.69 -16.75
CA ASP A 421 8.19 -9.67 -17.84
C ASP A 421 8.85 -11.01 -17.39
N LEU A 422 8.91 -11.29 -16.08
CA LEU A 422 9.52 -12.49 -15.50
C LEU A 422 8.53 -13.67 -15.41
N GLY A 423 7.29 -13.50 -15.84
CA GLY A 423 6.23 -14.50 -15.80
C GLY A 423 6.32 -15.57 -16.90
N ILE A 424 5.19 -16.23 -17.17
CA ILE A 424 5.15 -17.42 -18.02
C ILE A 424 5.31 -17.02 -19.49
N GLY A 425 6.43 -17.44 -20.09
CA GLY A 425 6.71 -17.18 -21.51
C GLY A 425 5.56 -17.61 -22.45
N GLY A 426 5.07 -16.65 -23.24
CA GLY A 426 4.00 -16.86 -24.21
C GLY A 426 2.59 -16.56 -23.68
N GLU A 427 2.45 -16.30 -22.39
CA GLU A 427 1.31 -15.56 -21.85
C GLU A 427 1.65 -14.07 -21.82
N LEU A 428 0.63 -13.22 -21.93
CA LEU A 428 0.76 -11.76 -21.96
C LEU A 428 -0.07 -11.16 -20.83
N ASP A 429 0.38 -10.02 -20.34
CA ASP A 429 -0.38 -9.17 -19.44
C ASP A 429 -1.51 -8.43 -20.18
N PRO A 430 -2.47 -7.83 -19.46
CA PRO A 430 -3.57 -7.08 -20.08
C PRO A 430 -3.14 -5.95 -21.02
N ASP A 431 -1.95 -5.39 -20.81
CA ASP A 431 -1.29 -4.37 -21.64
C ASP A 431 -0.60 -4.94 -22.91
N GLY A 432 -0.51 -6.26 -23.01
CA GLY A 432 0.13 -6.97 -24.12
C GLY A 432 1.65 -7.14 -24.02
N SER A 433 2.30 -6.78 -22.90
CA SER A 433 3.70 -7.15 -22.64
C SER A 433 3.82 -8.64 -22.29
N ALA A 434 5.05 -9.15 -22.12
CA ALA A 434 5.20 -10.49 -21.57
C ALA A 434 4.67 -10.49 -20.14
N SER A 435 4.17 -11.63 -19.66
CA SER A 435 3.53 -11.60 -18.36
C SER A 435 4.52 -11.32 -17.22
N ASP A 436 4.11 -10.52 -16.25
CA ASP A 436 4.86 -10.25 -15.04
C ASP A 436 4.84 -11.45 -14.07
N ALA A 437 5.81 -11.52 -13.16
CA ALA A 437 5.72 -12.42 -12.01
C ALA A 437 4.93 -11.77 -10.86
N GLY A 438 4.20 -12.56 -10.09
CA GLY A 438 3.39 -12.09 -8.97
C GLY A 438 1.90 -11.95 -9.29
N MET A 439 1.12 -11.50 -8.30
CA MET A 439 -0.35 -11.55 -8.36
C MET A 439 -1.00 -10.74 -9.49
N TYR A 440 -0.29 -9.78 -10.08
CA TYR A 440 -0.80 -8.91 -11.14
C TYR A 440 -0.39 -9.36 -12.55
N GLY A 441 0.40 -10.43 -12.68
CA GLY A 441 0.80 -10.96 -13.98
C GLY A 441 -0.20 -11.93 -14.60
N GLY A 442 -0.09 -12.14 -15.90
CA GLY A 442 -0.88 -13.04 -16.71
C GLY A 442 -2.28 -12.53 -17.07
N PRO A 443 -2.99 -13.29 -17.92
CA PRO A 443 -4.27 -12.87 -18.51
C PRO A 443 -5.46 -12.88 -17.54
N ASP A 444 -5.30 -13.51 -16.38
CA ASP A 444 -6.34 -13.64 -15.34
C ASP A 444 -6.22 -12.57 -14.23
N ALA A 445 -5.21 -11.68 -14.32
CA ALA A 445 -5.03 -10.56 -13.41
C ALA A 445 -6.25 -9.65 -13.38
N TRP A 446 -6.42 -8.87 -12.30
CA TRP A 446 -7.41 -7.80 -12.37
C TRP A 446 -7.00 -6.83 -13.48
N PRO A 447 -7.93 -6.43 -14.36
CA PRO A 447 -7.69 -5.26 -15.16
C PRO A 447 -7.58 -4.11 -14.15
N LEU A 448 -6.36 -3.68 -13.87
CA LEU A 448 -6.15 -2.33 -13.39
C LEU A 448 -6.82 -1.43 -14.44
N ALA A 449 -7.66 -0.49 -13.99
CA ALA A 449 -8.44 0.30 -14.93
C ALA A 449 -7.45 1.09 -15.80
N ASP A 450 -7.58 0.93 -17.12
CA ASP A 450 -7.02 1.82 -18.13
C ASP A 450 -8.13 2.84 -18.41
N SER A 451 -8.07 3.97 -17.71
CA SER A 451 -9.16 4.93 -17.66
C SER A 451 -9.22 5.84 -18.88
N ASP A 452 -8.12 5.98 -19.63
CA ASP A 452 -8.04 6.78 -20.85
C ASP A 452 -7.93 5.97 -22.16
N GLY A 453 -7.66 4.68 -22.09
CA GLY A 453 -7.70 3.72 -23.19
C GLY A 453 -6.42 3.59 -24.01
N ASP A 454 -5.24 3.92 -23.47
CA ASP A 454 -3.95 3.74 -24.16
C ASP A 454 -3.33 2.34 -24.03
N GLY A 455 -3.86 1.52 -23.13
CA GLY A 455 -3.40 0.15 -22.87
C GLY A 455 -2.38 0.03 -21.73
N PHE A 456 -2.02 1.11 -21.05
CA PHE A 456 -1.25 1.11 -19.81
C PHE A 456 -2.20 1.26 -18.61
N VAL A 457 -1.74 0.83 -17.43
CA VAL A 457 -2.57 0.77 -16.23
C VAL A 457 -1.89 1.38 -15.03
N TYR A 458 -2.68 1.77 -14.02
CA TYR A 458 -2.20 2.39 -12.77
C TYR A 458 -0.92 1.74 -12.23
N GLY A 459 0.18 2.50 -12.22
CA GLY A 459 1.52 2.05 -11.83
C GLY A 459 2.55 2.05 -12.97
N ARG A 460 2.11 1.84 -14.21
CA ARG A 460 2.90 2.10 -15.45
C ARG A 460 2.39 3.30 -16.24
N ASP A 461 1.26 3.81 -15.78
CA ASP A 461 0.62 5.05 -16.17
C ASP A 461 0.62 5.97 -14.93
N CYS A 462 1.34 7.08 -15.04
CA CYS A 462 1.46 8.08 -13.97
C CYS A 462 0.34 9.14 -14.00
N ASP A 463 -0.48 9.19 -15.06
CA ASP A 463 -1.73 9.95 -15.15
C ASP A 463 -2.77 9.20 -15.98
N ASP A 464 -3.47 8.28 -15.33
CA ASP A 464 -4.55 7.39 -15.83
C ASP A 464 -5.82 8.12 -16.31
N THR A 465 -5.69 9.41 -16.63
CA THR A 465 -6.70 10.21 -17.31
C THR A 465 -6.21 10.77 -18.64
N ARG A 466 -4.97 10.46 -19.04
CA ARG A 466 -4.25 10.99 -20.19
C ARG A 466 -3.53 9.89 -20.97
N ASN A 467 -4.13 9.53 -22.10
CA ASN A 467 -3.65 8.50 -23.03
C ASN A 467 -2.31 8.80 -23.75
N ASP A 468 -1.65 9.89 -23.37
CA ASP A 468 -0.34 10.34 -23.85
C ASP A 468 0.70 10.39 -22.74
N VAL A 469 0.35 9.95 -21.53
CA VAL A 469 1.20 9.89 -20.34
C VAL A 469 1.24 8.45 -19.87
N HIS A 470 2.25 7.72 -20.31
CA HIS A 470 2.41 6.30 -20.02
C HIS A 470 3.84 5.86 -20.30
N GLU A 471 4.24 4.70 -19.80
CA GLU A 471 5.55 4.15 -20.11
C GLU A 471 5.83 4.06 -21.62
N GLY A 472 7.00 4.54 -22.04
CA GLY A 472 7.41 4.54 -23.45
C GLY A 472 6.75 5.62 -24.30
N ALA A 473 5.94 6.50 -23.71
CA ALA A 473 5.58 7.77 -24.35
C ALA A 473 6.83 8.58 -24.67
N VAL A 474 6.73 9.49 -25.65
CA VAL A 474 7.82 10.41 -25.98
C VAL A 474 7.63 11.65 -25.13
N ASP A 475 8.64 11.96 -24.32
CA ASP A 475 8.58 13.14 -23.48
C ASP A 475 8.64 14.43 -24.31
N VAL A 476 7.82 15.40 -23.94
CA VAL A 476 7.77 16.72 -24.57
C VAL A 476 8.34 17.73 -23.58
N PHE A 477 9.66 17.90 -23.65
CA PHE A 477 10.39 18.79 -22.77
C PHE A 477 9.69 20.15 -22.56
N TYR A 478 9.68 20.59 -21.31
CA TYR A 478 9.21 21.87 -20.80
C TYR A 478 7.69 22.09 -20.77
N ASP A 479 6.88 21.04 -20.84
CA ASP A 479 5.43 21.14 -20.66
C ASP A 479 4.96 20.84 -19.22
N GLY A 480 5.89 20.45 -18.36
CA GLY A 480 5.74 20.15 -16.94
C GLY A 480 5.16 18.77 -16.66
N ILE A 481 5.15 17.88 -17.65
CA ILE A 481 4.60 16.53 -17.56
C ILE A 481 5.73 15.55 -17.83
N ASP A 482 5.98 14.66 -16.89
CA ASP A 482 6.78 13.46 -17.14
C ASP A 482 5.90 12.48 -17.92
N ALA A 483 5.94 12.56 -19.26
CA ALA A 483 5.01 11.80 -20.10
C ALA A 483 5.35 10.31 -20.11
N ASN A 484 6.62 9.94 -19.96
CA ASN A 484 7.08 8.55 -20.04
C ASN A 484 7.18 7.86 -18.66
N CYS A 485 6.87 8.58 -17.58
CA CYS A 485 6.85 8.14 -16.20
C CYS A 485 8.20 7.62 -15.68
N ASP A 486 9.32 8.03 -16.27
CA ASP A 486 10.66 7.56 -15.87
C ASP A 486 11.26 8.36 -14.69
N GLY A 487 10.58 9.44 -14.28
CA GLY A 487 10.98 10.29 -13.16
C GLY A 487 12.17 11.20 -13.45
N SER A 488 12.64 11.27 -14.70
CA SER A 488 13.60 12.26 -15.16
C SER A 488 12.98 13.65 -15.14
N SER A 489 13.83 14.68 -15.05
CA SER A 489 13.32 16.04 -15.07
C SER A 489 12.90 16.42 -16.49
N ASP A 490 11.64 16.86 -16.65
CA ASP A 490 11.13 17.49 -17.90
C ASP A 490 11.89 18.79 -18.28
N TYR A 491 12.81 19.24 -17.42
CA TYR A 491 13.65 20.41 -17.63
C TYR A 491 15.13 20.06 -17.85
N ASP A 492 15.49 18.79 -18.03
CA ASP A 492 16.86 18.31 -18.28
C ASP A 492 16.88 17.52 -19.61
N GLN A 493 17.05 18.24 -20.73
CA GLN A 493 16.87 17.65 -22.06
C GLN A 493 18.02 16.73 -22.51
N ASP A 494 19.25 16.96 -22.06
CA ASP A 494 20.42 16.17 -22.42
C ASP A 494 20.78 15.07 -21.40
N GLY A 495 20.16 15.09 -20.22
CA GLY A 495 20.21 14.04 -19.21
C GLY A 495 21.50 14.03 -18.39
N ASP A 496 22.14 15.17 -18.20
CA ASP A 496 23.35 15.29 -17.39
C ASP A 496 23.08 15.49 -15.87
N GLY A 497 21.81 15.69 -15.51
CA GLY A 497 21.34 15.83 -14.14
C GLY A 497 21.10 17.27 -13.68
N PHE A 498 21.22 18.27 -14.57
CA PHE A 498 20.98 19.67 -14.26
C PHE A 498 19.78 20.24 -15.03
N ASP A 499 18.82 20.83 -14.30
CA ASP A 499 17.69 21.50 -14.95
C ASP A 499 18.16 22.75 -15.73
N ALA A 500 17.45 23.06 -16.82
CA ALA A 500 17.62 24.25 -17.63
C ALA A 500 17.46 25.56 -16.85
N ALA A 501 18.34 26.53 -17.10
CA ALA A 501 18.32 27.85 -16.47
C ALA A 501 17.01 28.62 -16.72
N SER A 502 16.33 28.39 -17.86
CA SER A 502 15.01 28.99 -18.14
C SER A 502 13.92 28.53 -17.16
N PHE A 503 14.14 27.43 -16.47
CA PHE A 503 13.22 26.86 -15.47
C PHE A 503 13.78 26.91 -14.05
N SER A 504 14.69 27.86 -13.78
CA SER A 504 15.36 28.05 -12.48
C SER A 504 16.35 26.95 -12.11
N GLY A 505 16.77 26.14 -13.08
CA GLY A 505 17.92 25.27 -12.95
C GLY A 505 19.24 26.01 -13.14
N ALA A 506 20.32 25.24 -13.23
CA ALA A 506 21.69 25.77 -13.26
C ALA A 506 22.40 25.52 -14.60
N ASP A 507 21.77 24.77 -15.51
CA ASP A 507 22.30 24.48 -16.83
C ASP A 507 22.02 25.63 -17.82
N CYS A 508 23.08 26.14 -18.45
CA CYS A 508 23.02 27.23 -19.40
C CYS A 508 22.79 26.77 -20.86
N ASP A 509 22.97 25.49 -21.19
CA ASP A 509 22.60 24.87 -22.47
C ASP A 509 22.17 23.40 -22.27
N ASP A 510 20.91 23.20 -21.87
CA ASP A 510 20.34 21.86 -21.56
C ASP A 510 20.16 20.91 -22.76
N THR A 511 20.73 21.28 -23.90
CA THR A 511 20.76 20.45 -25.11
C THR A 511 22.11 19.80 -25.35
N ASP A 512 23.11 20.11 -24.51
CA ASP A 512 24.48 19.61 -24.58
C ASP A 512 25.01 19.23 -23.20
N ALA A 513 24.99 17.93 -22.90
CA ALA A 513 25.46 17.35 -21.63
C ALA A 513 26.95 17.64 -21.29
N GLY A 514 27.69 18.30 -22.18
CA GLY A 514 29.02 18.84 -21.92
C GLY A 514 29.03 20.25 -21.30
N VAL A 515 27.87 20.91 -21.19
CA VAL A 515 27.68 22.26 -20.67
C VAL A 515 26.78 22.19 -19.45
N ASN A 516 27.34 22.30 -18.26
CA ASN A 516 26.63 22.27 -16.99
C ASN A 516 27.51 22.79 -15.85
N PRO A 517 26.96 23.10 -14.66
CA PRO A 517 27.72 23.62 -13.53
C PRO A 517 28.95 22.81 -13.08
N ASP A 518 28.99 21.51 -13.40
CA ASP A 518 30.08 20.61 -13.03
C ASP A 518 31.07 20.36 -14.19
N ALA A 519 30.80 20.93 -15.38
CA ALA A 519 31.65 20.76 -16.55
C ALA A 519 33.01 21.44 -16.38
N SER A 520 34.01 20.92 -17.10
CA SER A 520 35.36 21.48 -17.10
C SER A 520 35.54 22.39 -18.31
N GLU A 521 35.90 23.65 -18.03
CA GLU A 521 36.16 24.67 -19.05
C GLU A 521 37.30 24.32 -20.00
N SER A 522 37.14 24.71 -21.27
CA SER A 522 38.09 24.40 -22.34
C SER A 522 38.75 25.62 -22.98
N GLY A 523 39.19 26.58 -22.16
CA GLY A 523 40.23 27.55 -22.54
C GLY A 523 39.88 28.50 -23.70
N GLY A 524 38.64 29.02 -23.74
CA GLY A 524 38.28 30.13 -24.63
C GLY A 524 37.73 29.72 -26.00
N ASP A 525 36.90 28.67 -26.09
CA ASP A 525 36.28 28.23 -27.34
C ASP A 525 34.94 28.92 -27.66
N GLY A 526 34.50 29.86 -26.82
CA GLY A 526 33.24 30.59 -27.00
C GLY A 526 32.07 30.00 -26.21
N ILE A 527 32.28 28.93 -25.45
CA ILE A 527 31.26 28.18 -24.72
C ILE A 527 31.58 28.28 -23.22
N ASP A 528 30.66 28.87 -22.45
CA ASP A 528 30.66 28.83 -20.98
C ASP A 528 30.16 27.44 -20.58
N ALA A 529 31.08 26.47 -20.56
CA ALA A 529 30.77 25.08 -20.29
C ALA A 529 30.32 24.87 -18.85
N ASN A 530 30.87 25.61 -17.86
CA ASN A 530 30.57 25.43 -16.45
C ASN A 530 29.42 26.34 -15.94
N CYS A 531 28.80 27.12 -16.81
CA CYS A 531 27.67 28.01 -16.52
C CYS A 531 27.91 29.01 -15.38
N ASP A 532 29.16 29.42 -15.14
CA ASP A 532 29.51 30.42 -14.13
C ASP A 532 29.41 31.86 -14.65
N GLY A 533 29.12 32.01 -15.95
CA GLY A 533 28.95 33.28 -16.66
C GLY A 533 30.20 33.74 -17.39
N PHE A 534 31.26 32.95 -17.43
CA PHE A 534 32.54 33.33 -18.01
C PHE A 534 33.18 32.24 -18.89
N ASP A 535 33.35 32.54 -20.18
CA ASP A 535 34.21 31.77 -21.09
C ASP A 535 35.64 32.32 -20.99
N HIS A 536 36.46 31.70 -20.14
CA HIS A 536 37.79 32.20 -19.83
C HIS A 536 38.86 31.68 -20.82
N ALA A 537 39.43 32.60 -21.61
CA ALA A 537 40.68 32.33 -22.34
C ALA A 537 41.88 32.49 -21.38
N ASP A 538 42.81 31.54 -21.43
CA ASP A 538 44.13 31.60 -20.76
C ASP A 538 45.17 31.33 -21.86
N ALA A 539 45.62 32.41 -22.51
CA ALA A 539 46.32 32.28 -23.78
C ALA A 539 47.78 31.81 -23.62
N ASP A 540 48.42 32.05 -22.47
CA ASP A 540 49.78 31.61 -22.18
C ASP A 540 49.89 30.37 -21.27
N ARG A 541 48.78 29.96 -20.63
CA ARG A 541 48.60 28.74 -19.84
C ARG A 541 49.32 28.73 -18.50
N ASP A 542 49.40 29.86 -17.83
CA ASP A 542 49.89 29.92 -16.45
C ASP A 542 48.84 29.60 -15.38
N GLY A 543 47.57 29.48 -15.80
CA GLY A 543 46.43 29.19 -14.94
C GLY A 543 45.65 30.43 -14.49
N TRP A 544 45.94 31.62 -15.04
CA TRP A 544 45.18 32.84 -14.88
C TRP A 544 44.47 33.22 -16.19
N PRO A 545 43.15 33.51 -16.14
CA PRO A 545 42.42 33.86 -17.35
C PRO A 545 42.58 35.34 -17.71
N ALA A 546 42.34 35.67 -18.99
CA ALA A 546 42.59 36.97 -19.61
C ALA A 546 41.95 38.19 -18.92
N ASP A 547 40.91 37.99 -18.12
CA ASP A 547 40.20 39.02 -17.38
C ASP A 547 40.76 39.23 -15.95
N LEU A 548 41.57 38.30 -15.47
CA LEU A 548 42.32 38.37 -14.21
C LEU A 548 43.83 38.51 -14.42
N ASP A 549 44.31 38.26 -15.63
CA ASP A 549 45.71 38.46 -16.05
C ASP A 549 45.90 39.85 -16.68
N CYS A 550 46.88 40.61 -16.19
CA CYS A 550 47.21 41.92 -16.74
C CYS A 550 47.99 41.84 -18.07
N ASP A 551 48.58 40.69 -18.42
CA ASP A 551 49.07 40.36 -19.75
C ASP A 551 48.96 38.84 -20.03
N ASP A 552 47.77 38.42 -20.45
CA ASP A 552 47.38 37.04 -20.87
C ASP A 552 48.24 36.38 -21.97
N ASN A 553 49.30 37.04 -22.44
CA ASN A 553 50.26 36.48 -23.38
C ASN A 553 51.63 36.19 -22.74
N ALA A 554 51.79 36.42 -21.44
CA ALA A 554 53.02 36.30 -20.68
C ALA A 554 52.82 35.49 -19.39
N SER A 555 53.11 34.19 -19.43
CA SER A 555 52.91 33.24 -18.32
C SER A 555 53.70 33.52 -17.02
N ASP A 556 54.53 34.56 -17.03
CA ASP A 556 55.29 35.09 -15.89
C ASP A 556 54.73 36.41 -15.34
N VAL A 557 53.64 36.90 -15.94
CA VAL A 557 52.88 38.09 -15.57
C VAL A 557 51.49 37.62 -15.20
N HIS A 558 51.18 37.56 -13.91
CA HIS A 558 49.88 37.13 -13.42
C HIS A 558 49.72 37.49 -11.95
N PRO A 559 48.50 37.54 -11.40
CA PRO A 559 48.31 37.77 -9.97
C PRO A 559 49.15 36.83 -9.09
N GLY A 560 50.00 37.42 -8.26
CA GLY A 560 50.89 36.68 -7.36
C GLY A 560 52.17 36.11 -7.99
N ALA A 561 52.53 36.50 -9.22
CA ALA A 561 53.87 36.28 -9.77
C ALA A 561 54.95 36.96 -8.91
N GLU A 562 56.22 36.59 -9.10
CA GLU A 562 57.33 37.28 -8.44
C GLU A 562 57.67 38.55 -9.22
N ASP A 563 57.39 39.71 -8.63
CA ASP A 563 57.67 41.01 -9.24
C ASP A 563 59.12 41.45 -9.01
N ALA A 564 59.83 41.77 -10.11
CA ALA A 564 61.25 42.10 -10.10
C ALA A 564 61.44 43.62 -10.14
N TRP A 565 62.06 44.17 -9.09
CA TRP A 565 62.32 45.60 -9.01
C TRP A 565 63.08 46.15 -10.23
N TYR A 566 62.59 47.28 -10.75
CA TYR A 566 63.20 48.13 -11.78
C TYR A 566 63.26 47.58 -13.22
N ASP A 567 62.43 46.60 -13.59
CA ASP A 567 62.37 46.10 -14.96
C ASP A 567 61.24 46.69 -15.82
N GLY A 568 60.35 47.50 -15.21
CA GLY A 568 59.24 48.18 -15.85
C GLY A 568 58.04 47.29 -16.16
N VAL A 569 57.99 46.06 -15.63
CA VAL A 569 56.88 45.11 -15.78
C VAL A 569 56.20 44.93 -14.42
N ASP A 570 54.90 45.22 -14.36
CA ASP A 570 54.06 44.87 -13.20
C ASP A 570 53.71 43.38 -13.29
N ALA A 571 54.63 42.52 -12.87
CA ALA A 571 54.49 41.08 -13.10
C ALA A 571 53.38 40.46 -12.22
N ASP A 572 53.08 41.00 -11.05
CA ASP A 572 52.06 40.46 -10.15
C ASP A 572 50.68 41.12 -10.29
N CYS A 573 50.53 42.01 -11.28
CA CYS A 573 49.31 42.74 -11.61
C CYS A 573 48.72 43.55 -10.43
N ALA A 574 49.53 43.86 -9.40
CA ALA A 574 49.06 44.56 -8.21
C ALA A 574 49.11 46.09 -8.37
N GLY A 575 49.60 46.61 -9.51
CA GLY A 575 49.58 48.03 -9.84
C GLY A 575 50.52 48.86 -8.97
N ASN A 576 51.48 48.22 -8.30
CA ASN A 576 52.59 48.82 -7.58
C ASN A 576 53.64 49.33 -8.59
N ASP A 577 54.09 50.56 -8.38
CA ASP A 577 55.14 51.19 -9.20
C ASP A 577 56.48 50.53 -8.83
N ASP A 578 57.14 49.86 -9.77
CA ASP A 578 58.34 49.00 -9.64
C ASP A 578 59.64 49.77 -9.31
N PHE A 579 59.51 51.02 -8.85
CA PHE A 579 60.59 51.99 -8.67
C PHE A 579 60.60 52.70 -7.29
N ASP A 580 59.90 52.17 -6.30
CA ASP A 580 59.92 52.60 -4.88
C ASP A 580 60.09 51.35 -3.98
N GLN A 581 61.33 50.87 -3.87
CA GLN A 581 61.62 49.58 -3.24
C GLN A 581 61.43 49.57 -1.71
N ASP A 582 61.51 50.71 -1.04
CA ASP A 582 61.33 50.80 0.41
C ASP A 582 59.94 51.29 0.85
N GLY A 583 59.12 51.76 -0.09
CA GLY A 583 57.70 52.08 0.06
C GLY A 583 57.45 53.41 0.77
N ASP A 584 58.37 54.37 0.68
CA ASP A 584 58.20 55.70 1.28
C ASP A 584 57.43 56.70 0.41
N GLY A 585 57.10 56.32 -0.83
CA GLY A 585 56.34 57.09 -1.79
C GLY A 585 57.21 57.95 -2.71
N HIS A 586 58.54 57.84 -2.62
CA HIS A 586 59.48 58.48 -3.52
C HIS A 586 60.07 57.46 -4.50
N ARG A 587 60.28 57.90 -5.74
CA ARG A 587 60.82 57.05 -6.79
C ARG A 587 62.35 57.08 -6.75
N ALA A 588 62.99 55.94 -6.99
CA ALA A 588 64.45 55.82 -7.08
C ALA A 588 65.07 56.90 -7.98
N GLU A 589 66.13 57.57 -7.51
CA GLU A 589 66.92 58.53 -8.32
C GLU A 589 67.40 57.87 -9.63
N SER A 590 67.75 56.58 -9.57
CA SER A 590 68.22 55.81 -10.73
C SER A 590 67.14 55.63 -11.83
N ALA A 591 65.86 55.74 -11.46
CA ALA A 591 64.70 55.68 -12.36
C ALA A 591 64.13 57.08 -12.67
N GLY A 592 64.86 58.15 -12.34
CA GLY A 592 64.47 59.54 -12.59
C GLY A 592 63.53 60.13 -11.53
N GLY A 593 63.39 59.47 -10.39
CA GLY A 593 62.73 60.02 -9.21
C GLY A 593 63.67 60.87 -8.34
N ASP A 594 63.25 61.16 -7.11
CA ASP A 594 63.90 62.08 -6.20
C ASP A 594 64.49 61.40 -4.94
N ASP A 595 64.29 60.08 -4.79
CA ASP A 595 64.84 59.27 -3.71
C ASP A 595 66.34 58.97 -3.90
N CYS A 596 67.17 59.51 -3.00
CA CYS A 596 68.62 59.30 -3.04
C CYS A 596 69.07 57.93 -2.52
N ASN A 597 68.19 57.15 -1.88
CA ASN A 597 68.42 55.77 -1.49
C ASN A 597 67.11 54.97 -1.36
N ASP A 598 66.66 54.44 -2.49
CA ASP A 598 65.46 53.60 -2.70
C ASP A 598 65.38 52.28 -1.91
N THR A 599 66.33 52.03 -1.02
CA THR A 599 66.35 50.84 -0.15
C THR A 599 66.15 51.19 1.32
N ASN A 600 65.94 52.47 1.62
CA ASN A 600 65.81 52.99 2.97
C ASN A 600 64.80 54.14 3.02
N ALA A 601 63.59 53.81 3.49
CA ALA A 601 62.40 54.66 3.65
C ALA A 601 62.52 55.87 4.60
N ARG A 602 63.76 56.27 4.89
CA ARG A 602 64.18 57.40 5.71
C ARG A 602 65.23 58.25 5.00
N GLN A 603 65.37 58.11 3.69
CA GLN A 603 66.34 58.84 2.87
C GLN A 603 65.69 59.37 1.59
N TYR A 604 64.77 60.31 1.75
CA TYR A 604 64.00 60.87 0.65
C TYR A 604 63.78 62.37 0.83
N PRO A 605 63.44 63.12 -0.24
CA PRO A 605 63.18 64.55 -0.19
C PRO A 605 62.11 64.95 0.84
N GLY A 606 62.57 65.61 1.90
CA GLY A 606 61.71 66.09 2.98
C GLY A 606 61.64 65.16 4.21
N TYR A 607 62.33 64.02 4.22
CA TYR A 607 62.56 63.27 5.46
C TYR A 607 63.50 64.07 6.39
N PRO A 608 63.24 64.21 7.69
CA PRO A 608 64.10 65.03 8.55
C PRO A 608 65.51 64.47 8.70
N ASP A 609 66.51 65.29 8.40
CA ASP A 609 67.90 64.96 8.67
C ASP A 609 68.17 64.75 10.16
N THR A 610 69.05 63.78 10.44
CA THR A 610 69.61 63.60 11.77
C THR A 610 70.92 64.37 11.88
N PRO A 611 70.99 65.45 12.67
CA PRO A 611 72.18 66.29 12.72
C PRO A 611 73.46 65.53 13.09
N GLU A 612 74.48 65.68 12.24
CA GLU A 612 75.86 65.20 12.39
C GLU A 612 76.05 63.67 12.31
N ASP A 613 75.15 62.92 11.68
CA ASP A 613 75.32 61.47 11.49
C ASP A 613 75.98 61.09 10.16
N GLY A 614 76.24 62.06 9.27
CA GLY A 614 76.94 61.88 8.00
C GLY A 614 76.10 61.23 6.90
N ILE A 615 74.80 61.08 7.12
CA ILE A 615 73.82 60.64 6.12
C ILE A 615 72.99 61.87 5.75
N ASP A 616 72.73 62.03 4.46
CA ASP A 616 71.82 63.04 3.91
C ASP A 616 70.46 62.36 3.77
N GLN A 617 69.59 62.51 4.78
CA GLN A 617 68.30 61.84 4.81
C GLN A 617 67.23 62.60 4.03
N ASP A 618 67.38 63.91 3.88
CA ASP A 618 66.43 64.74 3.15
C ASP A 618 66.81 64.94 1.67
N CYS A 619 67.90 64.31 1.23
CA CYS A 619 68.46 64.36 -0.12
C CYS A 619 68.75 65.79 -0.61
N ASP A 620 68.93 66.77 0.28
CA ASP A 620 69.21 68.18 -0.07
C ASP A 620 70.72 68.49 -0.25
N GLY A 621 71.57 67.49 0.00
CA GLY A 621 73.02 67.57 -0.09
C GLY A 621 73.68 68.10 1.18
N ARG A 622 72.99 68.12 2.33
CA ARG A 622 73.50 68.67 3.60
C ARG A 622 73.31 67.69 4.76
N ASP A 623 74.05 67.98 5.83
CA ASP A 623 73.87 67.34 7.13
C ASP A 623 73.86 68.49 8.17
N PRO A 624 72.70 68.81 8.79
CA PRO A 624 72.55 69.95 9.67
C PRO A 624 73.38 69.82 10.95
N GLN A 625 73.85 70.96 11.49
CA GLN A 625 74.59 70.99 12.76
C GLN A 625 73.64 71.08 13.96
N LYS A 626 73.97 70.41 15.07
CA LYS A 626 73.12 70.34 16.26
C LYS A 626 73.07 71.69 17.00
N GLN A 627 71.90 72.33 17.09
CA GLN A 627 71.71 73.57 17.88
C GLN A 627 71.40 73.26 19.37
N ALA A 628 71.96 74.06 20.28
CA ALA A 628 71.83 73.89 21.73
C ALA A 628 70.45 74.33 22.26
N GLU A 629 69.79 73.46 23.02
CA GLU A 629 68.45 73.62 23.59
C GLU A 629 68.38 74.68 24.71
N GLN A 630 67.30 75.44 24.74
CA GLN A 630 66.92 76.29 25.88
C GLN A 630 65.44 76.04 26.20
N GLU A 631 65.20 75.42 27.36
CA GLU A 631 63.87 75.21 27.97
C GLU A 631 63.30 76.53 28.49
N ASP A 632 61.99 76.76 28.32
CA ASP A 632 61.13 77.45 29.32
C ASP A 632 59.62 77.36 28.95
N GLU A 633 58.95 76.39 29.59
CA GLU A 633 57.83 76.52 30.54
C GLU A 633 56.54 77.38 30.29
N VAL A 634 55.40 76.68 30.46
CA VAL A 634 54.04 77.08 30.96
C VAL A 634 53.13 78.03 30.15
N THR A 635 51.95 77.56 29.70
CA THR A 635 50.62 77.76 30.37
C THR A 635 49.42 77.32 29.53
N THR A 636 48.77 76.25 30.02
CA THR A 636 47.32 76.04 30.18
C THR A 636 46.35 76.61 29.13
N LEU A 637 45.62 75.74 28.42
CA LEU A 637 44.17 75.86 28.21
C LEU A 637 43.59 74.48 27.84
N SER A 638 42.85 73.84 28.76
CA SER A 638 41.79 72.90 28.38
C SER A 638 40.57 73.72 27.97
N PRO A 639 39.82 73.28 26.94
CA PRO A 639 38.65 72.48 27.28
C PRO A 639 38.49 71.28 26.34
N ALA A 640 38.20 70.11 26.93
CA ALA A 640 37.48 69.07 26.21
C ALA A 640 36.07 69.58 25.93
N TYR A 641 35.79 69.79 24.64
CA TYR A 641 34.45 70.04 24.13
C TYR A 641 33.89 68.68 23.70
N GLU A 642 33.00 68.13 24.52
CA GLU A 642 31.94 67.21 24.08
C GLU A 642 30.70 68.05 23.72
N ALA A 643 30.04 67.71 22.61
CA ALA A 643 28.67 68.06 22.23
C ALA A 643 28.48 67.67 20.73
N GLU A 644 27.47 66.94 20.25
CA GLU A 644 26.19 66.50 20.81
C GLU A 644 25.74 65.20 20.13
N THR A 645 25.19 64.29 20.94
CA THR A 645 24.18 63.28 20.57
C THR A 645 22.82 64.00 20.41
N PRO A 646 21.78 63.50 19.70
CA PRO A 646 20.98 62.37 20.21
C PRO A 646 20.14 61.62 19.15
N SER A 647 19.22 60.78 19.66
CA SER A 647 17.85 60.65 19.14
C SER A 647 17.63 59.68 17.97
N GLU A 648 17.12 58.50 18.28
CA GLU A 648 15.70 58.11 18.15
C GLU A 648 15.40 57.53 16.77
N ALA A 649 14.86 56.31 16.76
CA ALA A 649 13.48 56.09 16.31
C ALA A 649 13.12 54.62 16.48
N SER A 650 12.23 54.34 17.43
CA SER A 650 11.16 53.38 17.16
C SER A 650 10.25 53.97 16.06
N PRO A 651 9.42 53.16 15.38
CA PRO A 651 8.09 52.89 15.95
C PRO A 651 7.73 51.40 15.82
N THR A 652 7.17 50.74 16.85
CA THR A 652 5.80 50.88 17.38
C THR A 652 4.75 50.67 16.28
N LEU A 653 3.72 49.85 16.42
CA LEU A 653 2.58 49.84 17.37
C LEU A 653 1.62 48.79 16.75
N SER A 654 0.67 48.14 17.38
CA SER A 654 -0.07 48.35 18.63
C SER A 654 -0.83 47.04 18.87
N ALA A 655 -0.75 46.43 20.05
CA ALA A 655 -1.59 46.73 21.22
C ALA A 655 -2.75 45.72 21.30
N GLN A 656 -2.73 44.86 22.33
CA GLN A 656 -3.41 45.07 23.63
C GLN A 656 -4.84 44.48 23.58
N SER A 657 -5.44 43.93 24.64
CA SER A 657 -5.15 44.06 26.07
C SER A 657 -5.86 42.96 26.87
N THR A 658 -5.24 42.61 28.00
CA THR A 658 -5.84 42.34 29.34
C THR A 658 -6.75 41.12 29.47
N GLY A 659 -6.51 40.17 30.40
CA GLY A 659 -6.27 40.29 31.85
C GLY A 659 -7.25 39.28 32.49
N GLY A 660 -7.04 38.57 33.58
CA GLY A 660 -6.22 38.75 34.76
C GLY A 660 -7.12 38.51 35.99
N CYS A 661 -6.67 37.65 36.91
CA CYS A 661 -7.00 37.54 38.36
C CYS A 661 -8.07 36.56 38.93
N SER A 662 -7.53 35.62 39.73
CA SER A 662 -7.80 35.28 41.15
C SER A 662 -9.07 34.53 41.63
N THR A 663 -8.81 33.33 42.19
CA THR A 663 -9.22 32.70 43.48
C THR A 663 -10.62 32.92 44.08
N ILE A 664 -11.26 31.82 44.56
CA ILE A 664 -11.92 31.66 45.88
C ILE A 664 -12.30 30.18 46.18
N ASP A 665 -12.37 29.88 47.47
CA ASP A 665 -12.58 28.68 48.29
C ASP A 665 -13.84 27.77 48.12
N ARG A 666 -13.64 26.51 48.56
CA ARG A 666 -14.50 25.52 49.29
C ARG A 666 -16.06 25.60 49.28
N SER A 667 -16.72 24.47 48.95
CA SER A 667 -17.58 23.69 49.89
C SER A 667 -18.15 22.37 49.33
N ALA A 668 -17.93 21.28 50.07
CA ALA A 668 -18.79 20.13 50.42
C ALA A 668 -19.75 19.40 49.43
N SER A 669 -19.57 18.07 49.44
CA SER A 669 -20.56 16.96 49.47
C SER A 669 -21.35 16.56 48.22
N GLY A 670 -21.23 15.28 47.82
CA GLY A 670 -22.21 14.64 46.91
C GLY A 670 -21.73 13.49 46.02
N ALA A 671 -20.96 12.54 46.56
CA ALA A 671 -20.92 11.10 46.26
C ALA A 671 -21.30 10.50 44.87
N TRP A 672 -20.42 9.58 44.42
CA TRP A 672 -20.57 8.45 43.47
C TRP A 672 -20.32 8.69 41.97
N SER A 673 -19.04 8.46 41.61
CA SER A 673 -18.55 7.50 40.61
C SER A 673 -19.26 7.38 39.25
N LEU A 674 -18.56 7.76 38.17
CA LEU A 674 -18.25 6.91 37.01
C LEU A 674 -17.41 7.66 35.96
N LEU A 675 -16.34 6.98 35.53
CA LEU A 675 -15.73 6.98 34.19
C LEU A 675 -14.97 8.20 33.62
N LEU A 676 -13.86 7.81 32.96
CA LEU A 676 -13.09 8.48 31.90
C LEU A 676 -12.06 9.54 32.30
N LEU A 677 -10.78 9.15 32.31
CA LEU A 677 -9.86 9.44 31.18
C LEU A 677 -8.43 8.95 31.46
N GLY A 678 -7.82 8.39 30.41
CA GLY A 678 -6.40 8.61 30.10
C GLY A 678 -5.43 7.56 30.63
N LEU A 679 -4.90 6.75 29.72
CA LEU A 679 -3.51 6.32 29.80
C LEU A 679 -2.91 6.25 28.40
N VAL A 680 -2.10 7.26 28.12
CA VAL A 680 -1.00 7.24 27.14
C VAL A 680 0.05 6.25 27.65
N GLY A 681 0.62 5.46 26.74
CA GLY A 681 2.02 5.06 26.87
C GLY A 681 2.33 3.58 26.64
N LEU A 682 3.23 3.37 25.67
CA LEU A 682 4.10 2.22 25.43
C LEU A 682 3.46 0.95 24.84
N VAL A 683 3.70 0.72 23.55
CA VAL A 683 4.38 -0.50 23.10
C VAL A 683 5.29 -0.15 21.92
N GLY A 684 6.58 -0.07 22.20
CA GLY A 684 7.61 -0.44 21.24
C GLY A 684 8.30 -1.68 21.78
N ARG A 685 8.16 -2.82 21.09
CA ARG A 685 9.24 -3.81 20.87
C ARG A 685 8.72 -5.02 20.10
N ARG A 686 9.26 -5.14 18.90
CA ARG A 686 9.44 -6.34 18.08
C ARG A 686 9.61 -7.61 18.93
N ARG A 687 8.88 -8.65 18.55
CA ARG A 687 9.38 -10.00 18.31
C ARG A 687 8.37 -10.81 17.53
#